data_AF-A0A520LLU7-F1
#
_entry.id   AF-A0A520LLU7-F1
#
_cell.length_a   1.000
_cell.length_b   1.000
_cell.length_c   1.000
_cell.angle_alpha   90.00
_cell.angle_beta   90.00
_cell.angle_gamma   90.00
#
_symmetry.space_group_name_H-M   'P 1'
#
loop_
_entity.id
_entity.type
_entity.pdbx_description
1 polymer ?
#
loop_
_entity_poly.entity_id
_entity_poly.type
_entity_poly.pdbx_seq_one_letter_code
_entity_poly.pdbx_strand_id
1 'polypeptide(L)'
;MNNRDKFLGLGKKITRRDFMQGVAGFSASVAVNAAFGKETSNWSPVQKDHNFYPPGLIGLRGNHAGSFEAMHSLARQGKKTWPLATISSNKHYDLIVVGAGISGLSAAYYFKKDRPNAEILILDNHDDFGGHAKRNEFQVDKTSLVGYGGAQTMQEPSGYSQIVKELLGELGVDFDVFYDAYNQSFFKDNNLRAGIFFDEKGWGRKALVQYDLGCFDDFIPLKKNRLSAKKAVAQMPISDAAKEQLIFLLTCNEDQIAHIPVEEKRDYLYQISYQEFLKKDLKITENEVFSVLQDLTIDSGVGIDSVSALGALDYAGLPGWYAAGLPESESAEPYIHHFPDGNATIARKLVCRLIPDLISSDSLEDLVTAKLDYSILDDPRNDVSVRLNSTVINVQNSKSAGGSVTVSYTRDNQLERVSASKCVLACNSNVIPFICSELPAKQKEALAFQVKVPILYTNVAVKNWRAWKNLGIGAMVCPGSYHIVSMLDFPVSYGDYQFSKNENEPIIVHMERFPHVYGSGLSAREQYKRGRYELLTTPFEIIERNVRDQLQQSLEDGGFNASEDIVGITVNRWSHGYSYWYNPLFDTVYDDYNDPRYPHILGRKRHGNIVIANSDSAANAMLESAIEEAYRAINEIT
;
A
#
# COMPACT_ATOMS: atom_id res chain seq x y z
N MET A 1 25.57 -15.63 -11.12
CA MET A 1 25.13 -16.14 -9.80
C MET A 1 26.37 -16.52 -8.99
N ASN A 2 26.65 -15.80 -7.90
CA ASN A 2 27.83 -16.04 -7.05
C ASN A 2 27.54 -17.11 -5.96
N ASN A 3 28.50 -17.40 -5.06
CA ASN A 3 28.31 -18.39 -3.99
C ASN A 3 27.25 -17.98 -2.96
N ARG A 4 27.17 -16.68 -2.61
CA ARG A 4 26.13 -16.16 -1.71
C ARG A 4 24.74 -16.34 -2.32
N ASP A 5 24.60 -16.11 -3.63
CA ASP A 5 23.33 -16.30 -4.33
C ASP A 5 22.82 -17.74 -4.23
N LYS A 6 23.73 -18.70 -4.43
CA LYS A 6 23.42 -20.13 -4.29
C LYS A 6 23.03 -20.48 -2.87
N PHE A 7 23.76 -19.95 -1.88
CA PHE A 7 23.45 -20.13 -0.46
C PHE A 7 22.05 -19.60 -0.12
N LEU A 8 21.68 -18.43 -0.61
CA LEU A 8 20.36 -17.84 -0.41
C LEU A 8 19.24 -18.55 -1.18
N GLY A 9 19.58 -19.51 -2.05
CA GLY A 9 18.62 -20.24 -2.87
C GLY A 9 18.06 -19.44 -4.05
N LEU A 10 18.77 -18.40 -4.51
CA LEU A 10 18.39 -17.70 -5.74
C LEU A 10 18.37 -18.68 -6.92
N GLY A 11 17.28 -18.69 -7.68
CA GLY A 11 17.07 -19.62 -8.80
C GLY A 11 16.60 -21.02 -8.39
N LYS A 12 16.45 -21.35 -7.09
CA LYS A 12 15.68 -22.53 -6.70
C LYS A 12 14.22 -22.35 -7.12
N LYS A 13 13.58 -23.45 -7.51
CA LYS A 13 12.14 -23.46 -7.78
C LYS A 13 11.40 -23.20 -6.47
N ILE A 14 11.04 -21.95 -6.24
CA ILE A 14 9.81 -21.58 -5.51
C ILE A 14 8.65 -22.26 -6.26
N THR A 15 7.54 -22.61 -5.60
CA THR A 15 6.31 -23.10 -6.27
C THR A 15 5.74 -22.00 -7.17
N ARG A 16 6.39 -21.83 -8.32
CA ARG A 16 6.16 -20.79 -9.32
C ARG A 16 5.04 -21.26 -10.23
N ARG A 17 3.85 -20.69 -10.07
CA ARG A 17 3.05 -20.37 -11.25
C ARG A 17 3.70 -19.14 -11.88
N ASP A 18 4.83 -19.33 -12.55
CA ASP A 18 5.59 -18.23 -13.17
C ASP A 18 4.72 -17.58 -14.24
N PHE A 19 4.36 -16.31 -14.01
CA PHE A 19 4.26 -15.36 -15.11
C PHE A 19 5.64 -14.71 -15.24
N MET A 20 6.36 -15.02 -16.33
CA MET A 20 7.70 -14.49 -16.60
C MET A 20 7.64 -12.96 -16.81
N GLN A 21 7.84 -12.17 -15.76
CA GLN A 21 7.98 -10.70 -15.86
C GLN A 21 9.43 -10.21 -15.88
N GLY A 22 10.42 -11.11 -15.84
CA GLY A 22 11.80 -10.73 -15.46
C GLY A 22 12.78 -10.34 -16.57
N VAL A 23 12.50 -10.52 -17.87
CA VAL A 23 13.58 -10.38 -18.90
C VAL A 23 13.26 -9.49 -20.11
N ALA A 24 12.03 -9.02 -20.31
CA ALA A 24 11.69 -8.22 -21.50
C ALA A 24 11.03 -6.89 -21.12
N GLY A 25 11.81 -5.81 -20.96
CA GLY A 25 11.20 -4.47 -20.92
C GLY A 25 11.99 -3.29 -20.36
N PHE A 26 13.22 -3.44 -19.87
CA PHE A 26 13.97 -2.32 -19.25
C PHE A 26 15.33 -1.99 -19.88
N SER A 27 15.54 -2.30 -21.16
CA SER A 27 16.66 -1.73 -21.90
C SER A 27 16.32 -0.37 -22.50
N ALA A 28 16.81 0.68 -21.82
CA ALA A 28 17.27 1.94 -22.38
C ALA A 28 16.30 2.79 -23.25
N SER A 29 15.65 3.76 -22.63
CA SER A 29 15.21 4.98 -23.32
C SER A 29 15.99 6.22 -22.85
N VAL A 30 17.33 6.14 -22.92
CA VAL A 30 18.23 7.29 -23.13
C VAL A 30 19.41 6.80 -23.99
N ALA A 31 19.36 7.14 -25.28
CA ALA A 31 20.43 7.05 -26.29
C ALA A 31 21.08 5.67 -26.60
N VAL A 32 20.58 4.94 -27.61
CA VAL A 32 21.33 4.39 -28.79
C VAL A 32 20.29 3.86 -29.81
N ASN A 33 19.87 4.70 -30.75
CA ASN A 33 19.19 4.25 -31.98
C ASN A 33 20.27 3.84 -32.99
N ALA A 34 20.75 2.59 -32.98
CA ALA A 34 21.49 2.01 -34.12
C ALA A 34 21.83 0.51 -34.05
N ALA A 35 21.86 -0.16 -32.88
CA ALA A 35 22.57 -1.45 -32.78
C ALA A 35 21.76 -2.67 -32.33
N PHE A 36 20.48 -2.53 -31.98
CA PHE A 36 19.64 -3.68 -31.60
C PHE A 36 18.30 -3.59 -32.33
N GLY A 37 17.97 -4.68 -33.04
CA GLY A 37 16.78 -4.76 -33.89
C GLY A 37 15.49 -4.48 -33.13
N LYS A 38 14.46 -4.09 -33.88
CA LYS A 38 13.08 -3.96 -33.41
C LYS A 38 12.59 -5.29 -32.83
N GLU A 39 12.80 -5.53 -31.54
CA GLU A 39 12.03 -6.53 -30.81
C GLU A 39 10.80 -5.85 -30.22
N THR A 40 9.65 -6.13 -30.85
CA THR A 40 8.34 -5.85 -30.30
C THR A 40 8.13 -6.71 -29.06
N SER A 41 7.84 -6.07 -27.92
CA SER A 41 7.39 -6.76 -26.71
C SER A 41 6.14 -7.58 -27.01
N ASN A 42 6.29 -8.90 -27.14
CA ASN A 42 5.19 -9.84 -27.27
C ASN A 42 4.58 -10.11 -25.88
N TRP A 43 3.80 -9.15 -25.38
CA TRP A 43 2.82 -9.43 -24.33
C TRP A 43 1.67 -10.19 -25.00
N SER A 44 1.50 -11.47 -24.66
CA SER A 44 0.37 -12.28 -25.10
C SER A 44 -0.79 -12.09 -24.12
N PRO A 45 -2.01 -11.75 -24.57
CA PRO A 45 -3.16 -11.59 -23.68
C PRO A 45 -3.47 -12.91 -22.96
N VAL A 46 -3.43 -12.88 -21.63
CA VAL A 46 -3.70 -14.04 -20.76
C VAL A 46 -5.19 -14.43 -20.75
N GLN A 47 -6.04 -13.68 -21.44
CA GLN A 47 -7.50 -13.82 -21.39
C GLN A 47 -8.09 -15.03 -22.13
N LYS A 48 -7.24 -15.90 -22.70
CA LYS A 48 -7.66 -17.21 -23.23
C LYS A 48 -7.29 -18.39 -22.33
N ASP A 49 -6.65 -18.15 -21.19
CA ASP A 49 -6.44 -19.20 -20.20
C ASP A 49 -7.62 -19.22 -19.22
N HIS A 50 -8.46 -20.26 -19.31
CA HIS A 50 -9.55 -20.52 -18.35
C HIS A 50 -9.05 -20.69 -16.90
N ASN A 51 -7.73 -20.73 -16.66
CA ASN A 51 -7.13 -20.77 -15.33
C ASN A 51 -6.60 -19.43 -14.81
N PHE A 52 -6.85 -18.30 -15.50
CA PHE A 52 -6.37 -16.99 -15.07
C PHE A 52 -6.94 -16.60 -13.71
N TYR A 53 -6.06 -16.48 -12.71
CA TYR A 53 -6.41 -16.19 -11.32
C TYR A 53 -5.31 -15.34 -10.65
N PRO A 54 -5.42 -14.00 -10.75
CA PRO A 54 -4.41 -13.06 -10.26
C PRO A 54 -3.98 -13.17 -8.80
N PRO A 55 -4.86 -13.50 -7.82
CA PRO A 55 -4.47 -13.62 -6.42
C PRO A 55 -3.43 -14.71 -6.15
N GLY A 56 -3.44 -15.80 -6.92
CA GLY A 56 -2.48 -16.90 -6.81
C GLY A 56 -1.18 -16.71 -7.60
N LEU A 57 -0.96 -15.54 -8.21
CA LEU A 57 0.29 -15.21 -8.90
C LEU A 57 1.32 -14.65 -7.91
N ILE A 58 2.55 -15.14 -8.02
CA ILE A 58 3.70 -14.69 -7.22
C ILE A 58 4.64 -13.79 -8.04
N GLY A 59 5.69 -13.23 -7.42
CA GLY A 59 6.61 -12.30 -8.07
C GLY A 59 6.17 -10.84 -7.93
N LEU A 60 6.45 -9.99 -8.92
CA LEU A 60 6.03 -8.58 -8.92
C LEU A 60 4.53 -8.45 -9.16
N ARG A 61 3.83 -7.91 -8.17
CA ARG A 61 2.41 -7.55 -8.14
C ARG A 61 2.27 -6.07 -7.75
N GLY A 62 1.06 -5.60 -7.52
CA GLY A 62 0.78 -4.15 -7.46
C GLY A 62 0.99 -3.54 -8.85
N ASN A 63 1.83 -2.51 -8.99
CA ASN A 63 2.27 -2.00 -10.28
C ASN A 63 3.25 -3.00 -10.92
N HIS A 64 2.84 -3.64 -12.01
CA HIS A 64 3.54 -4.74 -12.67
C HIS A 64 3.60 -4.51 -14.19
N ALA A 65 4.38 -5.33 -14.92
CA ALA A 65 4.50 -5.17 -16.36
C ALA A 65 3.14 -5.35 -17.04
N GLY A 66 2.73 -4.40 -17.88
CA GLY A 66 1.41 -4.28 -18.48
C GLY A 66 0.50 -3.26 -17.80
N SER A 67 0.74 -2.92 -16.52
CA SER A 67 -0.16 -2.05 -15.76
C SER A 67 0.15 -0.56 -15.90
N PHE A 68 1.33 -0.15 -16.40
CA PHE A 68 1.72 1.28 -16.39
C PHE A 68 2.24 1.82 -17.72
N GLU A 69 2.54 0.95 -18.68
CA GLU A 69 3.23 1.27 -19.92
C GLU A 69 2.38 2.16 -20.82
N ALA A 70 1.09 1.85 -20.97
CA ALA A 70 0.17 2.67 -21.76
C ALA A 70 0.05 4.10 -21.19
N MET A 71 -0.10 4.21 -19.86
CA MET A 71 -0.18 5.51 -19.19
C MET A 71 1.15 6.27 -19.26
N HIS A 72 2.30 5.61 -19.09
CA HIS A 72 3.60 6.24 -19.26
C HIS A 72 3.87 6.69 -20.70
N SER A 73 3.47 5.90 -21.69
CA SER A 73 3.54 6.32 -23.09
C SER A 73 2.68 7.55 -23.37
N LEU A 74 1.49 7.64 -22.77
CA LEU A 74 0.66 8.84 -22.87
C LEU A 74 1.30 10.04 -22.15
N ALA A 75 1.52 9.92 -20.84
CA ALA A 75 1.85 11.04 -19.97
C ALA A 75 3.32 11.50 -20.08
N ARG A 76 4.25 10.61 -20.43
CA ARG A 76 5.70 10.93 -20.52
C ARG A 76 6.20 11.05 -21.95
N GLN A 77 5.67 10.23 -22.87
CA GLN A 77 6.14 10.18 -24.27
C GLN A 77 5.21 10.91 -25.23
N GLY A 78 4.01 11.34 -24.79
CA GLY A 78 3.04 12.03 -25.63
C GLY A 78 2.40 11.15 -26.70
N LYS A 79 2.44 9.81 -26.55
CA LYS A 79 1.78 8.88 -27.48
C LYS A 79 0.27 9.09 -27.41
N LYS A 80 -0.34 9.41 -28.56
CA LYS A 80 -1.79 9.67 -28.69
C LYS A 80 -2.51 8.66 -29.59
N THR A 81 -1.78 7.71 -30.16
CA THR A 81 -2.30 6.79 -31.19
C THR A 81 -1.97 5.33 -30.86
N TRP A 82 -2.97 4.47 -31.07
CA TRP A 82 -2.89 3.02 -30.94
C TRP A 82 -3.68 2.38 -32.10
N PRO A 83 -3.33 1.15 -32.53
CA PRO A 83 -4.11 0.41 -33.53
C PRO A 83 -5.57 0.27 -33.06
N LEU A 84 -6.53 0.59 -33.92
CA LEU A 84 -7.95 0.41 -33.60
C LEU A 84 -8.29 -1.08 -33.48
N ALA A 85 -9.06 -1.44 -32.46
CA ALA A 85 -9.58 -2.80 -32.32
C ALA A 85 -10.51 -3.15 -33.49
N THR A 86 -10.41 -4.38 -33.98
CA THR A 86 -11.23 -4.85 -35.12
C THR A 86 -12.70 -5.02 -34.75
N ILE A 87 -13.00 -5.20 -33.45
CA ILE A 87 -14.34 -5.26 -32.89
C ILE A 87 -14.46 -4.11 -31.89
N SER A 88 -15.11 -3.02 -32.29
CA SER A 88 -15.49 -1.95 -31.36
C SER A 88 -16.92 -2.19 -30.88
N SER A 89 -17.11 -2.31 -29.56
CA SER A 89 -18.46 -2.32 -28.99
C SER A 89 -19.09 -0.95 -29.14
N ASN A 90 -20.24 -0.87 -29.83
CA ASN A 90 -21.08 0.33 -29.89
C ASN A 90 -22.01 0.44 -28.67
N LYS A 91 -21.75 -0.31 -27.59
CA LYS A 91 -22.56 -0.28 -26.37
C LYS A 91 -22.45 1.11 -25.71
N HIS A 92 -23.61 1.62 -25.30
CA HIS A 92 -23.75 2.83 -24.50
C HIS A 92 -24.07 2.41 -23.07
N TYR A 93 -23.27 2.85 -22.10
CA TYR A 93 -23.46 2.53 -20.69
C TYR A 93 -24.16 3.68 -19.95
N ASP A 94 -24.84 3.40 -18.85
CA ASP A 94 -25.33 4.47 -17.96
C ASP A 94 -24.16 5.12 -17.22
N LEU A 95 -23.20 4.31 -16.77
CA LEU A 95 -22.01 4.74 -16.06
C LEU A 95 -20.76 4.01 -16.54
N ILE A 96 -19.69 4.77 -16.78
CA ILE A 96 -18.33 4.21 -16.83
C ILE A 96 -17.58 4.64 -15.57
N VAL A 97 -16.91 3.68 -14.92
CA VAL A 97 -16.00 3.94 -13.80
C VAL A 97 -14.58 3.62 -14.24
N VAL A 98 -13.67 4.58 -14.07
CA VAL A 98 -12.25 4.44 -14.38
C VAL A 98 -11.49 4.15 -13.09
N GLY A 99 -11.11 2.88 -12.89
CA GLY A 99 -10.49 2.33 -11.69
C GLY A 99 -11.43 1.39 -10.94
N ALA A 100 -10.98 0.17 -10.68
CA ALA A 100 -11.68 -0.89 -9.92
C ALA A 100 -11.12 -1.05 -8.50
N GLY A 101 -10.55 0.01 -7.92
CA GLY A 101 -10.26 0.07 -6.48
C GLY A 101 -11.52 0.25 -5.64
N ILE A 102 -11.40 0.26 -4.31
CA ILE A 102 -12.54 0.42 -3.38
C ILE A 102 -13.44 1.61 -3.76
N SER A 103 -12.87 2.77 -4.05
CA SER A 103 -13.64 3.96 -4.47
C SER A 103 -14.46 3.69 -5.73
N GLY A 104 -13.86 3.11 -6.77
CA GLY A 104 -14.58 2.85 -8.03
C GLY A 104 -15.66 1.77 -7.89
N LEU A 105 -15.36 0.70 -7.15
CA LEU A 105 -16.33 -0.34 -6.84
C LEU A 105 -17.50 0.19 -6.00
N SER A 106 -17.22 1.05 -5.02
CA SER A 106 -18.25 1.73 -4.21
C SER A 106 -19.08 2.71 -5.04
N ALA A 107 -18.47 3.43 -5.99
CA ALA A 107 -19.20 4.33 -6.88
C ALA A 107 -20.17 3.55 -7.79
N ALA A 108 -19.73 2.42 -8.35
CA ALA A 108 -20.61 1.53 -9.10
C ALA A 108 -21.73 0.97 -8.22
N TYR A 109 -21.43 0.59 -6.97
CA TYR A 109 -22.41 0.11 -6.00
C TYR A 109 -23.51 1.14 -5.74
N TYR A 110 -23.14 2.36 -5.32
CA TYR A 110 -24.13 3.41 -5.03
C TYR A 110 -24.96 3.77 -6.26
N PHE A 111 -24.34 3.84 -7.45
CA PHE A 111 -25.08 4.11 -8.68
C PHE A 111 -26.10 3.00 -9.01
N LYS A 112 -25.71 1.74 -8.88
CA LYS A 112 -26.56 0.56 -9.13
C LYS A 112 -27.66 0.45 -8.07
N LYS A 113 -27.38 0.81 -6.81
CA LYS A 113 -28.37 0.86 -5.72
C LYS A 113 -29.54 1.78 -6.06
N ASP A 114 -29.25 2.97 -6.58
CA ASP A 114 -30.29 3.93 -6.99
C ASP A 114 -30.93 3.57 -8.34
N ARG A 115 -30.21 2.83 -9.20
CA ARG A 115 -30.63 2.46 -10.55
C ARG A 115 -30.39 0.97 -10.77
N PRO A 116 -31.29 0.08 -10.28
CA PRO A 116 -31.08 -1.36 -10.32
C PRO A 116 -30.88 -1.96 -11.72
N ASN A 117 -31.34 -1.29 -12.77
CA ASN A 117 -31.22 -1.73 -14.17
C ASN A 117 -30.08 -1.02 -14.92
N ALA A 118 -29.24 -0.23 -14.24
CA ALA A 118 -28.16 0.50 -14.90
C ALA A 118 -27.11 -0.45 -15.49
N GLU A 119 -26.68 -0.16 -16.72
CA GLU A 119 -25.53 -0.80 -17.34
C GLU A 119 -24.24 -0.05 -16.98
N ILE A 120 -23.30 -0.73 -16.31
CA ILE A 120 -22.07 -0.13 -15.78
C ILE A 120 -20.85 -0.85 -16.35
N LEU A 121 -19.86 -0.08 -16.81
CA LEU A 121 -18.55 -0.61 -17.18
C LEU A 121 -17.48 -0.04 -16.27
N ILE A 122 -16.75 -0.92 -15.58
CA ILE A 122 -15.60 -0.58 -14.75
C ILE A 122 -14.33 -0.96 -15.52
N LEU A 123 -13.41 -0.02 -15.72
CA LEU A 123 -12.15 -0.21 -16.44
C LEU A 123 -10.97 -0.08 -15.48
N ASP A 124 -10.12 -1.11 -15.38
CA ASP A 124 -8.89 -1.05 -14.59
C ASP A 124 -7.66 -1.45 -15.41
N ASN A 125 -6.55 -0.76 -15.19
CA ASN A 125 -5.27 -1.04 -15.84
C ASN A 125 -4.59 -2.30 -15.28
N HIS A 126 -4.91 -2.70 -14.05
CA HIS A 126 -4.38 -3.89 -13.42
C HIS A 126 -5.11 -5.14 -13.90
N ASP A 127 -4.43 -6.25 -13.65
CA ASP A 127 -4.87 -7.60 -13.97
C ASP A 127 -5.86 -8.17 -12.94
N ASP A 128 -6.23 -7.38 -11.93
CA ASP A 128 -7.11 -7.71 -10.81
C ASP A 128 -7.88 -6.47 -10.35
N PHE A 129 -9.00 -6.66 -9.66
CA PHE A 129 -9.75 -5.57 -9.01
C PHE A 129 -9.27 -5.35 -7.56
N GLY A 130 -9.84 -4.35 -6.88
CA GLY A 130 -9.55 -3.99 -5.49
C GLY A 130 -8.50 -2.89 -5.31
N GLY A 131 -7.65 -2.66 -6.31
CA GLY A 131 -6.58 -1.66 -6.22
C GLY A 131 -5.61 -2.01 -5.09
N HIS A 132 -5.42 -1.10 -4.12
CA HIS A 132 -4.56 -1.35 -2.95
C HIS A 132 -5.11 -2.44 -2.02
N ALA A 133 -6.40 -2.75 -2.06
CA ALA A 133 -6.99 -3.92 -1.39
C ALA A 133 -6.71 -5.20 -2.20
N LYS A 134 -5.43 -5.43 -2.51
CA LYS A 134 -4.94 -6.56 -3.31
C LYS A 134 -4.84 -7.80 -2.42
N ARG A 135 -5.25 -8.95 -2.94
CA ARG A 135 -5.10 -10.25 -2.28
C ARG A 135 -3.85 -10.98 -2.77
N ASN A 136 -3.16 -11.67 -1.89
CA ASN A 136 -2.07 -12.59 -2.22
C ASN A 136 -2.40 -13.98 -1.68
N GLU A 137 -2.17 -15.01 -2.48
CA GLU A 137 -2.36 -16.40 -2.07
C GLU A 137 -1.10 -17.23 -2.30
N PHE A 138 -0.84 -18.15 -1.38
CA PHE A 138 0.23 -19.13 -1.48
C PHE A 138 -0.31 -20.52 -1.19
N GLN A 139 0.21 -21.53 -1.88
CA GLN A 139 -0.02 -22.93 -1.55
C GLN A 139 1.27 -23.52 -0.98
N VAL A 140 1.24 -23.92 0.28
CA VAL A 140 2.36 -24.58 0.96
C VAL A 140 1.92 -25.98 1.36
N ASP A 141 2.37 -26.97 0.58
CA ASP A 141 1.87 -28.34 0.64
C ASP A 141 0.33 -28.40 0.53
N LYS A 142 -0.37 -28.79 1.60
CA LYS A 142 -1.84 -28.84 1.65
C LYS A 142 -2.47 -27.59 2.26
N THR A 143 -1.66 -26.66 2.77
CA THR A 143 -2.12 -25.45 3.43
C THR A 143 -2.17 -24.29 2.43
N SER A 144 -3.33 -23.65 2.35
CA SER A 144 -3.49 -22.39 1.61
C SER A 144 -3.27 -21.23 2.59
N LEU A 145 -2.37 -20.32 2.23
CA LEU A 145 -2.13 -19.08 2.97
C LEU A 145 -2.71 -17.93 2.16
N VAL A 146 -3.35 -17.01 2.87
CA VAL A 146 -3.96 -15.81 2.30
C VAL A 146 -3.36 -14.62 3.02
N GLY A 147 -3.02 -13.57 2.29
CA GLY A 147 -2.53 -12.31 2.85
C GLY A 147 -2.94 -11.11 2.00
N TYR A 148 -2.60 -9.93 2.49
CA TYR A 148 -2.88 -8.65 1.85
C TYR A 148 -1.67 -8.12 1.10
N GLY A 149 -1.91 -7.44 -0.02
CA GLY A 149 -0.87 -6.79 -0.83
C GLY A 149 -0.74 -5.29 -0.60
N GLY A 150 -1.58 -4.71 0.25
CA GLY A 150 -1.65 -3.28 0.53
C GLY A 150 -2.53 -3.01 1.73
N ALA A 151 -3.78 -2.59 1.51
CA ALA A 151 -4.71 -2.23 2.58
C ALA A 151 -4.99 -3.40 3.54
N GLN A 152 -4.37 -3.35 4.73
CA GLN A 152 -4.28 -4.48 5.66
C GLN A 152 -5.38 -4.55 6.72
N THR A 153 -6.01 -3.42 7.04
CA THR A 153 -6.95 -3.28 8.16
C THR A 153 -8.08 -2.31 7.84
N MET A 154 -9.18 -2.43 8.58
CA MET A 154 -10.13 -1.35 8.80
C MET A 154 -9.68 -0.59 10.05
N GLN A 155 -8.87 0.45 9.89
CA GLN A 155 -8.33 1.20 11.03
C GLN A 155 -9.45 2.02 11.68
N GLU A 156 -9.60 1.86 13.00
CA GLU A 156 -10.50 2.63 13.87
C GLU A 156 -11.95 2.76 13.35
N PRO A 157 -12.65 1.65 13.07
CA PRO A 157 -13.98 1.68 12.47
C PRO A 157 -15.04 2.35 13.36
N SER A 158 -14.78 2.52 14.66
CA SER A 158 -15.63 3.32 15.54
C SER A 158 -15.77 4.77 15.05
N GLY A 159 -14.71 5.33 14.46
CA GLY A 159 -14.65 6.68 13.90
C GLY A 159 -15.29 6.85 12.52
N TYR A 160 -15.65 5.75 11.85
CA TYR A 160 -16.21 5.82 10.49
C TYR A 160 -17.54 6.57 10.45
N SER A 161 -17.74 7.32 9.36
CA SER A 161 -19.01 7.99 9.08
C SER A 161 -20.14 6.99 8.90
N GLN A 162 -21.37 7.49 9.03
CA GLN A 162 -22.57 6.67 8.83
C GLN A 162 -22.63 6.08 7.41
N ILE A 163 -22.16 6.82 6.40
CA ILE A 163 -22.10 6.36 4.99
C ILE A 163 -21.28 5.08 4.87
N VAL A 164 -20.14 5.05 5.56
CA VAL A 164 -19.18 3.93 5.51
C VAL A 164 -19.71 2.75 6.31
N LYS A 165 -20.24 3.00 7.52
CA LYS A 165 -20.85 1.97 8.37
C LYS A 165 -22.04 1.30 7.67
N GLU A 166 -22.88 2.07 6.99
CA GLU A 166 -24.01 1.53 6.21
C GLU A 166 -23.54 0.65 5.06
N LEU A 167 -22.56 1.09 4.26
CA LEU A 167 -22.03 0.26 3.19
C LEU A 167 -21.43 -1.04 3.73
N LEU A 168 -20.55 -0.95 4.73
CA LEU A 168 -19.90 -2.13 5.30
C LEU A 168 -20.93 -3.10 5.91
N GLY A 169 -21.95 -2.58 6.61
CA GLY A 169 -23.06 -3.39 7.10
C GLY A 169 -23.88 -4.05 5.99
N GLU A 170 -24.15 -3.35 4.87
CA GLU A 170 -24.82 -3.92 3.70
C GLU A 170 -24.00 -5.01 3.00
N LEU A 171 -22.67 -4.93 3.08
CA LEU A 171 -21.74 -5.97 2.65
C LEU A 171 -21.62 -7.12 3.67
N GLY A 172 -22.26 -7.02 4.84
CA GLY A 172 -22.26 -8.04 5.89
C GLY A 172 -21.05 -7.98 6.82
N VAL A 173 -20.31 -6.88 6.83
CA VAL A 173 -19.20 -6.68 7.77
C VAL A 173 -19.77 -6.36 9.15
N ASP A 174 -19.47 -7.23 10.10
CA ASP A 174 -19.71 -7.02 11.53
C ASP A 174 -18.36 -6.80 12.22
N PHE A 175 -18.18 -5.63 12.83
CA PHE A 175 -16.92 -5.28 13.49
C PHE A 175 -16.69 -6.10 14.76
N ASP A 176 -17.76 -6.51 15.45
CA ASP A 176 -17.64 -7.21 16.74
C ASP A 176 -17.03 -8.61 16.57
N VAL A 177 -17.20 -9.23 15.39
CA VAL A 177 -16.61 -10.54 15.06
C VAL A 177 -15.07 -10.53 15.18
N PHE A 178 -14.42 -9.37 14.98
CA PHE A 178 -12.96 -9.29 15.01
C PHE A 178 -12.35 -9.38 16.40
N TYR A 179 -13.13 -9.19 17.47
CA TYR A 179 -12.68 -9.47 18.84
C TYR A 179 -12.33 -10.95 19.05
N ASP A 180 -13.01 -11.85 18.34
CA ASP A 180 -12.80 -13.29 18.37
C ASP A 180 -11.97 -13.80 17.19
N ALA A 181 -12.17 -13.23 15.98
CA ALA A 181 -11.46 -13.66 14.78
C ALA A 181 -9.96 -13.36 14.83
N TYR A 182 -9.57 -12.21 15.41
CA TYR A 182 -8.17 -11.86 15.65
C TYR A 182 -7.72 -12.46 16.98
N ASN A 183 -6.72 -13.36 16.96
CA ASN A 183 -6.19 -13.93 18.18
C ASN A 183 -5.23 -12.95 18.90
N GLN A 184 -5.78 -12.19 19.85
CA GLN A 184 -5.05 -11.14 20.57
C GLN A 184 -3.97 -11.66 21.54
N SER A 185 -3.99 -12.96 21.89
CA SER A 185 -2.99 -13.56 22.79
C SER A 185 -1.85 -14.28 22.05
N PHE A 186 -1.99 -14.54 20.75
CA PHE A 186 -1.08 -15.36 19.94
C PHE A 186 0.39 -15.05 20.18
N PHE A 187 0.79 -13.79 20.05
CA PHE A 187 2.19 -13.38 20.22
C PHE A 187 2.67 -13.54 21.66
N LYS A 188 1.82 -13.21 22.64
CA LYS A 188 2.14 -13.31 24.08
C LYS A 188 2.27 -14.77 24.53
N ASP A 189 1.33 -15.62 24.13
CA ASP A 189 1.32 -17.06 24.39
C ASP A 189 2.54 -17.73 23.75
N ASN A 190 2.95 -17.22 22.59
CA ASN A 190 4.15 -17.68 21.91
C ASN A 190 5.46 -17.05 22.41
N ASN A 191 5.41 -16.17 23.41
CA ASN A 191 6.56 -15.47 23.99
C ASN A 191 7.34 -14.62 22.96
N LEU A 192 6.65 -14.07 21.97
CA LEU A 192 7.20 -13.25 20.89
C LEU A 192 7.18 -11.76 21.27
N ARG A 193 8.24 -11.03 20.89
CA ARG A 193 8.46 -9.60 21.20
C ARG A 193 8.84 -8.84 19.94
N ALA A 194 8.92 -7.52 20.07
CA ALA A 194 9.60 -6.69 19.09
C ALA A 194 11.12 -6.90 19.13
N GLY A 195 11.78 -6.58 18.02
CA GLY A 195 13.22 -6.52 17.91
C GLY A 195 13.73 -5.39 17.02
N ILE A 196 15.02 -5.11 17.12
CA ILE A 196 15.75 -4.23 16.22
C ILE A 196 16.88 -5.04 15.61
N PHE A 197 16.89 -5.15 14.30
CA PHE A 197 17.95 -5.82 13.56
C PHE A 197 18.91 -4.83 12.92
N PHE A 198 20.19 -4.97 13.24
CA PHE A 198 21.29 -4.24 12.65
C PHE A 198 22.10 -5.18 11.78
N ASP A 199 22.21 -4.87 10.49
CA ASP A 199 23.03 -5.64 9.56
C ASP A 199 24.53 -5.33 9.72
N GLU A 200 25.38 -6.27 9.31
CA GLU A 200 26.83 -6.07 9.41
C GLU A 200 27.32 -4.99 8.44
N LYS A 201 26.67 -4.85 7.28
CA LYS A 201 27.09 -3.92 6.22
C LYS A 201 26.89 -2.45 6.62
N GLY A 202 25.75 -2.12 7.21
CA GLY A 202 25.42 -0.76 7.64
C GLY A 202 26.06 -0.37 8.96
N TRP A 203 26.24 -1.34 9.86
CA TRP A 203 26.60 -1.07 11.27
C TRP A 203 27.92 -1.67 11.72
N GLY A 204 28.68 -2.30 10.82
CA GLY A 204 29.99 -2.91 11.09
C GLY A 204 29.94 -4.19 11.92
N ARG A 205 28.81 -4.50 12.56
CA ARG A 205 28.53 -5.79 13.20
C ARG A 205 27.04 -6.11 13.16
N LYS A 206 26.73 -7.38 12.95
CA LYS A 206 25.37 -7.92 13.08
C LYS A 206 24.91 -7.85 14.53
N ALA A 207 23.69 -7.37 14.79
CA ALA A 207 23.06 -7.44 16.11
C ALA A 207 21.52 -7.55 16.00
N LEU A 208 20.93 -8.41 16.83
CA LEU A 208 19.47 -8.47 17.04
C LEU A 208 19.17 -8.13 18.51
N VAL A 209 18.49 -7.02 18.73
CA VAL A 209 18.18 -6.47 20.06
C VAL A 209 16.70 -6.64 20.36
N GLN A 210 16.32 -7.35 21.43
CA GLN A 210 14.91 -7.53 21.83
C GLN A 210 14.37 -6.29 22.56
N TYR A 211 14.06 -5.26 21.79
CA TYR A 211 13.49 -3.99 22.23
C TYR A 211 12.59 -3.43 21.15
N ASP A 212 11.45 -2.86 21.55
CA ASP A 212 10.54 -2.18 20.64
C ASP A 212 10.97 -0.74 20.41
N LEU A 213 11.41 -0.45 19.19
CA LEU A 213 11.63 0.91 18.68
C LEU A 213 10.75 1.18 17.45
N GLY A 214 9.97 0.18 17.00
CA GLY A 214 9.03 0.32 15.89
C GLY A 214 7.60 0.61 16.34
N CYS A 215 7.38 0.74 17.65
CA CYS A 215 6.06 0.96 18.27
C CYS A 215 5.05 -0.11 17.85
N PHE A 216 5.53 -1.35 17.74
CA PHE A 216 4.69 -2.47 17.33
C PHE A 216 3.56 -2.75 18.31
N ASP A 217 3.74 -2.42 19.60
CA ASP A 217 2.70 -2.59 20.62
C ASP A 217 1.38 -1.83 20.29
N ASP A 218 1.42 -0.81 19.42
CA ASP A 218 0.23 -0.04 18.99
C ASP A 218 -0.63 -0.79 17.95
N PHE A 219 -0.05 -1.75 17.21
CA PHE A 219 -0.75 -2.46 16.13
C PHE A 219 -0.58 -3.99 16.13
N ILE A 220 0.30 -4.53 16.97
CA ILE A 220 0.49 -5.97 17.20
C ILE A 220 0.55 -6.21 18.71
N PRO A 221 -0.25 -7.13 19.28
CA PRO A 221 -0.26 -7.38 20.72
C PRO A 221 0.94 -8.25 21.15
N LEU A 222 2.17 -7.75 20.92
CA LEU A 222 3.41 -8.42 21.29
C LEU A 222 3.55 -8.53 22.82
N LYS A 223 4.49 -9.38 23.24
CA LYS A 223 4.91 -9.42 24.64
C LYS A 223 5.85 -8.24 24.89
N LYS A 224 5.69 -7.61 26.06
CA LYS A 224 6.53 -6.48 26.49
C LYS A 224 8.03 -6.80 26.38
N ASN A 225 8.78 -5.72 26.12
CA ASN A 225 10.23 -5.71 26.04
C ASN A 225 10.89 -6.50 27.18
N ARG A 226 11.89 -7.31 26.80
CA ARG A 226 12.69 -8.07 27.77
C ARG A 226 13.74 -7.17 28.45
N LEU A 227 14.23 -6.18 27.71
CA LEU A 227 15.32 -5.31 28.11
C LEU A 227 14.77 -3.93 28.50
N SER A 228 15.34 -3.33 29.55
CA SER A 228 15.26 -1.87 29.75
C SER A 228 15.99 -1.15 28.62
N ALA A 229 15.60 0.09 28.30
CA ALA A 229 16.28 0.94 27.31
C ALA A 229 17.81 0.89 27.41
N LYS A 230 18.37 1.11 28.62
CA LYS A 230 19.82 1.04 28.87
C LYS A 230 20.48 -0.30 28.47
N LYS A 231 19.81 -1.42 28.73
CA LYS A 231 20.32 -2.77 28.38
C LYS A 231 20.18 -3.06 26.88
N ALA A 232 19.13 -2.55 26.25
CA ALA A 232 18.93 -2.65 24.81
C ALA A 232 19.99 -1.84 24.05
N VAL A 233 20.15 -0.56 24.40
CA VAL A 233 21.12 0.34 23.78
C VAL A 233 22.57 -0.14 23.96
N ALA A 234 22.89 -0.76 25.10
CA ALA A 234 24.22 -1.38 25.31
C ALA A 234 24.55 -2.50 24.27
N GLN A 235 23.53 -3.15 23.70
CA GLN A 235 23.69 -4.18 22.67
C GLN A 235 23.76 -3.59 21.26
N MET A 236 23.36 -2.33 21.05
CA MET A 236 23.34 -1.69 19.74
C MET A 236 24.75 -1.44 19.21
N PRO A 237 24.99 -1.61 17.90
CA PRO A 237 26.29 -1.40 17.25
C PRO A 237 26.58 0.07 16.94
N ILE A 238 26.52 0.91 17.97
CA ILE A 238 26.80 2.36 17.89
C ILE A 238 27.89 2.75 18.90
N SER A 239 28.48 3.92 18.72
CA SER A 239 29.48 4.49 19.64
C SER A 239 28.93 4.73 21.04
N ASP A 240 29.81 4.78 22.03
CA ASP A 240 29.39 4.98 23.43
C ASP A 240 28.75 6.35 23.66
N ALA A 241 29.19 7.39 22.92
CA ALA A 241 28.55 8.71 22.95
C ALA A 241 27.12 8.64 22.40
N ALA A 242 26.90 7.94 21.29
CA ALA A 242 25.56 7.76 20.72
C ALA A 242 24.66 6.93 21.65
N LYS A 243 25.21 5.92 22.35
CA LYS A 243 24.46 5.17 23.37
C LYS A 243 23.97 6.06 24.50
N GLU A 244 24.83 6.94 25.02
CA GLU A 244 24.45 7.87 26.08
C GLU A 244 23.27 8.76 25.67
N GLN A 245 23.35 9.36 24.48
CA GLN A 245 22.32 10.24 23.96
C GLN A 245 21.01 9.51 23.60
N LEU A 246 21.09 8.30 23.05
CA LEU A 246 19.90 7.49 22.77
C LEU A 246 19.24 7.01 24.07
N ILE A 247 20.01 6.67 25.11
CA ILE A 247 19.45 6.36 26.43
C ILE A 247 18.72 7.56 27.00
N PHE A 248 19.31 8.76 26.92
CA PHE A 248 18.65 10.00 27.34
C PHE A 248 17.33 10.18 26.61
N LEU A 249 17.33 10.12 25.28
CA LEU A 249 16.14 10.26 24.45
C LEU A 249 15.03 9.24 24.83
N LEU A 250 15.39 7.98 25.06
CA LEU A 250 14.43 6.91 25.40
C LEU A 250 13.91 6.96 26.84
N THR A 251 14.54 7.73 27.74
CA THR A 251 14.23 7.70 29.18
C THR A 251 13.92 9.06 29.78
N CYS A 252 14.04 10.15 29.00
CA CYS A 252 13.73 11.49 29.43
C CYS A 252 12.22 11.67 29.62
N ASN A 253 11.82 11.89 30.88
CA ASN A 253 10.45 12.17 31.28
C ASN A 253 10.25 13.63 31.73
N GLU A 254 11.24 14.47 31.48
CA GLU A 254 11.22 15.89 31.84
C GLU A 254 10.98 16.73 30.58
N ASP A 255 10.08 17.70 30.69
CA ASP A 255 9.77 18.65 29.62
C ASP A 255 10.97 19.53 29.26
N GLN A 256 11.65 19.21 28.16
CA GLN A 256 12.83 19.93 27.67
C GLN A 256 12.48 21.23 26.95
N ILE A 257 11.20 21.44 26.64
CA ILE A 257 10.69 22.65 25.98
C ILE A 257 9.70 23.41 26.86
N ALA A 258 9.87 23.36 28.19
CA ALA A 258 9.02 24.05 29.17
C ALA A 258 8.95 25.59 29.02
N HIS A 259 9.85 26.18 28.21
CA HIS A 259 9.81 27.59 27.84
C HIS A 259 8.74 27.92 26.78
N ILE A 260 8.16 26.90 26.14
CA ILE A 260 7.06 27.01 25.19
C ILE A 260 5.73 26.76 25.94
N PRO A 261 4.75 27.67 25.88
CA PRO A 261 3.43 27.47 26.50
C PRO A 261 2.76 26.18 26.02
N VAL A 262 2.04 25.48 26.91
CA VAL A 262 1.47 24.14 26.65
C VAL A 262 0.57 24.13 25.40
N GLU A 263 -0.24 25.18 25.24
CA GLU A 263 -1.15 25.38 24.12
C GLU A 263 -0.45 25.62 22.78
N GLU A 264 0.81 26.09 22.79
CA GLU A 264 1.60 26.37 21.59
C GLU A 264 2.53 25.20 21.20
N LYS A 265 2.71 24.20 22.08
CA LYS A 265 3.68 23.13 21.85
C LYS A 265 3.37 22.29 20.62
N ARG A 266 2.11 21.91 20.42
CA ARG A 266 1.72 21.11 19.25
C ARG A 266 2.00 21.89 17.97
N ASP A 267 1.67 23.17 17.91
CA ASP A 267 1.93 24.03 16.75
C ASP A 267 3.43 24.19 16.49
N TYR A 268 4.23 24.40 17.55
CA TYR A 268 5.70 24.46 17.44
C TYR A 268 6.27 23.16 16.85
N LEU A 269 5.91 22.01 17.43
CA LEU A 269 6.39 20.69 16.99
C LEU A 269 5.88 20.33 15.59
N TYR A 270 4.73 20.87 15.18
CA TYR A 270 4.21 20.70 13.83
C TYR A 270 5.01 21.48 12.78
N GLN A 271 5.67 22.58 13.18
CA GLN A 271 6.41 23.48 12.27
C GLN A 271 7.91 23.17 12.14
N ILE A 272 8.47 22.31 12.99
CA ILE A 272 9.88 21.89 12.91
C ILE A 272 9.98 20.41 12.57
N SER A 273 11.09 19.97 11.99
CA SER A 273 11.32 18.55 11.77
C SER A 273 11.65 17.83 13.07
N TYR A 274 11.39 16.53 13.13
CA TYR A 274 11.78 15.72 14.29
C TYR A 274 13.30 15.76 14.53
N GLN A 275 14.10 15.74 13.47
CA GLN A 275 15.56 15.91 13.62
C GLN A 275 15.93 17.27 14.22
N GLU A 276 15.24 18.35 13.85
CA GLU A 276 15.48 19.67 14.43
C GLU A 276 15.10 19.70 15.92
N PHE A 277 13.97 19.10 16.31
CA PHE A 277 13.60 18.94 17.71
C PHE A 277 14.70 18.21 18.51
N LEU A 278 15.20 17.07 18.01
CA LEU A 278 16.27 16.33 18.67
C LEU A 278 17.56 17.15 18.82
N LYS A 279 17.97 17.87 17.78
CA LYS A 279 19.21 18.68 17.79
C LYS A 279 19.09 19.92 18.67
N LYS A 280 18.04 20.70 18.43
CA LYS A 280 17.84 22.02 19.02
C LYS A 280 17.37 21.91 20.47
N ASP A 281 16.37 21.08 20.73
CA ASP A 281 15.68 21.07 22.02
C ASP A 281 16.25 20.02 22.97
N LEU A 282 16.63 18.84 22.44
CA LEU A 282 17.23 17.75 23.24
C LEU A 282 18.77 17.71 23.20
N LYS A 283 19.41 18.58 22.42
CA LYS A 283 20.87 18.67 22.29
C LYS A 283 21.54 17.36 21.85
N ILE A 284 20.83 16.54 21.07
CA ILE A 284 21.40 15.34 20.44
C ILE A 284 22.38 15.77 19.34
N THR A 285 23.63 15.31 19.42
CA THR A 285 24.72 15.66 18.50
C THR A 285 25.25 14.47 17.72
N GLU A 286 25.01 13.25 18.19
CA GLU A 286 25.59 12.05 17.62
C GLU A 286 24.81 11.56 16.39
N ASN A 287 25.49 11.51 15.23
CA ASN A 287 24.85 11.13 13.97
C ASN A 287 24.29 9.71 13.97
N GLU A 288 24.89 8.79 14.72
CA GLU A 288 24.40 7.42 14.83
C GLU A 288 23.01 7.35 15.45
N VAL A 289 22.64 8.27 16.36
CA VAL A 289 21.28 8.36 16.91
C VAL A 289 20.28 8.67 15.80
N PHE A 290 20.61 9.64 14.92
CA PHE A 290 19.78 9.96 13.77
C PHE A 290 19.70 8.77 12.80
N SER A 291 20.81 8.09 12.51
CA SER A 291 20.83 6.92 11.62
C SER A 291 19.95 5.77 12.10
N VAL A 292 19.85 5.55 13.43
CA VAL A 292 18.96 4.51 13.99
C VAL A 292 17.48 4.85 13.74
N LEU A 293 17.13 6.14 13.82
CA LEU A 293 15.74 6.60 13.80
C LEU A 293 15.24 6.98 12.40
N GLN A 294 16.13 7.26 11.45
CA GLN A 294 15.76 7.96 10.22
C GLN A 294 14.70 7.20 9.39
N ASP A 295 14.76 5.86 9.39
CA ASP A 295 13.84 4.99 8.66
C ASP A 295 12.49 4.76 9.37
N LEU A 296 12.38 5.14 10.64
CA LEU A 296 11.30 4.69 11.54
C LEU A 296 10.05 5.60 11.50
N THR A 297 10.00 6.52 10.55
CA THR A 297 8.80 7.30 10.20
C THR A 297 7.83 6.51 9.30
N ILE A 298 8.26 5.33 8.82
CA ILE A 298 7.49 4.27 8.16
C ILE A 298 6.56 4.84 7.06
N ASP A 299 5.25 4.87 7.31
CA ASP A 299 4.21 5.19 6.33
C ASP A 299 4.29 6.62 5.80
N SER A 300 4.98 7.52 6.51
CA SER A 300 5.23 8.88 6.06
C SER A 300 6.10 8.92 4.80
N GLY A 301 6.91 7.89 4.55
CA GLY A 301 7.77 7.79 3.37
C GLY A 301 8.83 8.89 3.23
N VAL A 302 9.23 9.50 4.33
CA VAL A 302 10.29 10.53 4.43
C VAL A 302 11.09 10.34 5.70
N GLY A 303 12.37 10.72 5.72
CA GLY A 303 13.19 10.60 6.93
C GLY A 303 12.81 11.56 8.05
N ILE A 304 13.43 11.39 9.23
CA ILE A 304 13.22 12.24 10.42
C ILE A 304 13.54 13.74 10.21
N ASP A 305 14.30 14.06 9.16
CA ASP A 305 14.62 15.44 8.75
C ASP A 305 13.50 16.10 7.94
N SER A 306 12.51 15.32 7.49
CA SER A 306 11.46 15.73 6.56
C SER A 306 10.05 15.41 7.03
N VAL A 307 9.89 14.85 8.24
CA VAL A 307 8.61 14.74 8.96
C VAL A 307 8.57 15.77 10.08
N SER A 308 7.40 16.34 10.37
CA SER A 308 7.26 17.23 11.53
C SER A 308 7.55 16.49 12.83
N ALA A 309 8.05 17.19 13.84
CA ALA A 309 8.31 16.59 15.15
C ALA A 309 7.01 16.05 15.76
N LEU A 310 5.89 16.76 15.60
CA LEU A 310 4.59 16.27 16.06
C LEU A 310 4.19 14.98 15.33
N GLY A 311 4.33 14.90 14.00
CA GLY A 311 4.00 13.68 13.25
C GLY A 311 4.88 12.49 13.62
N ALA A 312 6.17 12.71 13.85
CA ALA A 312 7.08 11.67 14.32
C ALA A 312 6.72 11.14 15.71
N LEU A 313 6.35 12.03 16.63
CA LEU A 313 6.04 11.68 18.03
C LEU A 313 4.64 11.04 18.16
N ASP A 314 3.63 11.62 17.50
CA ASP A 314 2.21 11.28 17.66
C ASP A 314 1.80 10.12 16.76
N TYR A 315 2.18 10.17 15.48
CA TYR A 315 1.77 9.16 14.50
C TYR A 315 2.77 8.00 14.41
N ALA A 316 4.08 8.28 14.32
CA ALA A 316 5.09 7.22 14.21
C ALA A 316 5.57 6.68 15.58
N GLY A 317 5.16 7.31 16.69
CA GLY A 317 5.53 6.90 18.05
C GLY A 317 7.02 7.04 18.37
N LEU A 318 7.77 7.88 17.64
CA LEU A 318 9.21 8.02 17.88
C LEU A 318 9.50 8.58 19.29
N PRO A 319 10.67 8.26 19.87
CA PRO A 319 11.00 8.65 21.24
C PRO A 319 10.95 10.16 21.52
N GLY A 320 10.70 10.56 22.77
CA GLY A 320 10.75 11.96 23.19
C GLY A 320 9.40 12.64 23.41
N TRP A 321 8.29 11.87 23.44
CA TRP A 321 6.96 12.38 23.77
C TRP A 321 6.92 13.19 25.07
N TYR A 322 7.47 12.64 26.16
CA TYR A 322 7.55 13.35 27.45
C TYR A 322 8.60 14.45 27.46
N ALA A 323 9.69 14.30 26.69
CA ALA A 323 10.69 15.36 26.52
C ALA A 323 10.11 16.59 25.78
N ALA A 324 9.09 16.38 24.94
CA ALA A 324 8.30 17.44 24.33
C ALA A 324 7.25 18.04 25.30
N GLY A 325 7.09 17.47 26.50
CA GLY A 325 6.09 17.87 27.48
C GLY A 325 4.66 17.85 26.94
N LEU A 326 4.37 16.84 26.11
CA LEU A 326 3.03 16.53 25.61
C LEU A 326 2.23 15.78 26.69
N PRO A 327 0.89 15.94 26.73
CA PRO A 327 0.03 15.23 27.70
C PRO A 327 0.07 13.72 27.47
N GLU A 328 -0.45 12.93 28.41
CA GLU A 328 -0.61 11.48 28.17
C GLU A 328 -1.42 11.23 26.90
N SER A 329 -0.92 10.32 26.05
CA SER A 329 -1.63 9.90 24.85
C SER A 329 -2.90 9.13 25.22
N GLU A 330 -3.99 9.37 24.49
CA GLU A 330 -5.22 8.62 24.65
C GLU A 330 -5.05 7.20 24.08
N SER A 331 -5.75 6.22 24.65
CA SER A 331 -5.73 4.86 24.12
C SER A 331 -6.46 4.82 22.79
N ALA A 332 -5.78 4.37 21.73
CA ALA A 332 -6.40 4.08 20.45
C ALA A 332 -7.36 2.87 20.55
N GLU A 333 -8.26 2.76 19.58
CA GLU A 333 -9.08 1.56 19.38
C GLU A 333 -8.17 0.35 19.08
N PRO A 334 -8.51 -0.86 19.55
CA PRO A 334 -7.70 -2.05 19.24
C PRO A 334 -7.54 -2.27 17.73
N TYR A 335 -6.29 -2.51 17.30
CA TYR A 335 -5.93 -2.79 15.91
C TYR A 335 -6.24 -4.26 15.52
N ILE A 336 -7.52 -4.64 15.59
CA ILE A 336 -7.99 -6.03 15.43
C ILE A 336 -8.87 -6.26 14.21
N HIS A 337 -9.37 -5.21 13.57
CA HIS A 337 -10.37 -5.26 12.50
C HIS A 337 -9.77 -5.66 11.14
N HIS A 338 -9.33 -6.92 11.06
CA HIS A 338 -8.65 -7.52 9.92
C HIS A 338 -9.41 -8.73 9.39
N PHE A 339 -9.62 -8.82 8.08
CA PHE A 339 -9.78 -10.12 7.43
C PHE A 339 -8.40 -10.73 7.15
N PRO A 340 -8.32 -12.06 6.92
CA PRO A 340 -7.06 -12.70 6.54
C PRO A 340 -6.40 -12.13 5.27
N ASP A 341 -7.19 -11.60 4.33
CA ASP A 341 -6.70 -10.91 3.12
C ASP A 341 -6.72 -9.38 3.23
N GLY A 342 -6.80 -8.84 4.45
CA GLY A 342 -7.00 -7.41 4.70
C GLY A 342 -8.29 -6.91 4.06
N ASN A 343 -8.26 -5.74 3.42
CA ASN A 343 -9.47 -5.15 2.83
C ASN A 343 -9.88 -5.80 1.49
N ALA A 344 -9.16 -6.82 1.02
CA ALA A 344 -9.52 -7.49 -0.24
C ALA A 344 -10.88 -8.22 -0.15
N THR A 345 -11.27 -8.74 1.02
CA THR A 345 -12.61 -9.30 1.24
C THR A 345 -13.71 -8.27 0.96
N ILE A 346 -13.52 -7.00 1.35
CA ILE A 346 -14.47 -5.91 1.07
C ILE A 346 -14.59 -5.66 -0.44
N ALA A 347 -13.44 -5.57 -1.13
CA ALA A 347 -13.43 -5.40 -2.59
C ALA A 347 -14.14 -6.56 -3.30
N ARG A 348 -13.84 -7.81 -2.91
CA ARG A 348 -14.45 -9.02 -3.45
C ARG A 348 -15.96 -9.04 -3.22
N LYS A 349 -16.41 -8.62 -2.03
CA LYS A 349 -17.83 -8.55 -1.69
C LYS A 349 -18.56 -7.49 -2.52
N LEU A 350 -17.96 -6.32 -2.72
CA LEU A 350 -18.49 -5.30 -3.63
C LEU A 350 -18.67 -5.85 -5.05
N VAL A 351 -17.67 -6.55 -5.58
CA VAL A 351 -17.78 -7.15 -6.92
C VAL A 351 -18.88 -8.21 -6.97
N CYS A 352 -19.00 -9.08 -5.96
CA CYS A 352 -20.08 -10.08 -5.90
C CYS A 352 -21.48 -9.43 -5.82
N ARG A 353 -21.62 -8.28 -5.16
CA ARG A 353 -22.88 -7.52 -5.14
C ARG A 353 -23.20 -6.87 -6.49
N LEU A 354 -22.18 -6.51 -7.27
CA LEU A 354 -22.33 -5.95 -8.62
C LEU A 354 -22.57 -7.02 -9.69
N ILE A 355 -22.00 -8.22 -9.50
CA ILE A 355 -22.10 -9.37 -10.40
C ILE A 355 -22.48 -10.61 -9.55
N PRO A 356 -23.79 -10.83 -9.30
CA PRO A 356 -24.26 -11.86 -8.36
C PRO A 356 -23.85 -13.30 -8.73
N ASP A 357 -23.63 -13.59 -10.01
CA ASP A 357 -23.28 -14.93 -10.50
C ASP A 357 -21.84 -15.38 -10.15
N LEU A 358 -21.02 -14.53 -9.51
CA LEU A 358 -19.62 -14.82 -9.16
C LEU A 358 -19.44 -15.84 -8.03
N ILE A 359 -20.42 -15.97 -7.14
CA ILE A 359 -20.36 -16.87 -6.01
C ILE A 359 -21.78 -17.30 -5.63
N SER A 360 -21.94 -18.55 -5.22
CA SER A 360 -23.24 -19.08 -4.80
C SER A 360 -23.66 -18.66 -3.39
N SER A 361 -22.70 -18.33 -2.52
CA SER A 361 -22.94 -17.91 -1.13
C SER A 361 -22.76 -16.39 -0.98
N ASP A 362 -23.69 -15.75 -0.25
CA ASP A 362 -23.58 -14.34 0.14
C ASP A 362 -22.89 -14.17 1.51
N SER A 363 -22.27 -15.21 2.10
CA SER A 363 -21.51 -15.08 3.35
C SER A 363 -20.10 -14.52 3.14
N LEU A 364 -19.63 -13.62 4.01
CA LEU A 364 -18.22 -13.20 4.03
C LEU A 364 -17.29 -14.34 4.46
N GLU A 365 -17.75 -15.22 5.36
CA GLU A 365 -16.99 -16.36 5.86
C GLU A 365 -16.61 -17.31 4.72
N ASP A 366 -17.59 -17.66 3.88
CA ASP A 366 -17.38 -18.50 2.69
C ASP A 366 -16.54 -17.76 1.64
N LEU A 367 -16.74 -16.44 1.51
CA LEU A 367 -16.03 -15.63 0.53
C LEU A 367 -14.53 -15.64 0.80
N VAL A 368 -14.07 -15.56 2.05
CA VAL A 368 -12.63 -15.53 2.38
C VAL A 368 -11.87 -16.71 1.75
N THR A 369 -12.45 -17.91 1.68
CA THR A 369 -11.81 -19.10 1.08
C THR A 369 -12.25 -19.39 -0.36
N ALA A 370 -13.29 -18.71 -0.87
CA ALA A 370 -13.81 -18.96 -2.21
C ALA A 370 -12.84 -18.52 -3.33
N LYS A 371 -12.74 -19.33 -4.38
CA LYS A 371 -12.08 -18.94 -5.62
C LYS A 371 -13.11 -18.33 -6.59
N LEU A 372 -13.01 -17.03 -6.85
CA LEU A 372 -13.91 -16.33 -7.78
C LEU A 372 -13.60 -16.69 -9.24
N ASP A 373 -14.63 -16.79 -10.07
CA ASP A 373 -14.49 -17.00 -11.51
C ASP A 373 -14.25 -15.68 -12.24
N TYR A 374 -12.99 -15.41 -12.62
CA TYR A 374 -12.63 -14.18 -13.33
C TYR A 374 -13.16 -14.13 -14.77
N SER A 375 -13.60 -15.26 -15.33
CA SER A 375 -14.06 -15.33 -16.73
C SER A 375 -15.39 -14.62 -16.97
N ILE A 376 -16.20 -14.44 -15.92
CA ILE A 376 -17.50 -13.77 -16.01
C ILE A 376 -17.45 -12.28 -15.64
N LEU A 377 -16.30 -11.75 -15.20
CA LEU A 377 -16.16 -10.34 -14.80
C LEU A 377 -16.53 -9.38 -15.93
N ASP A 378 -16.14 -9.69 -17.16
CA ASP A 378 -16.41 -8.88 -18.37
C ASP A 378 -17.42 -9.58 -19.30
N ASP A 379 -18.36 -10.36 -18.75
CA ASP A 379 -19.40 -10.99 -19.55
C ASP A 379 -20.42 -9.94 -20.02
N PRO A 380 -20.68 -9.80 -21.34
CA PRO A 380 -21.60 -8.80 -21.87
C PRO A 380 -23.06 -9.03 -21.49
N ARG A 381 -23.42 -10.19 -20.93
CA ARG A 381 -24.76 -10.51 -20.41
C ARG A 381 -25.01 -9.90 -19.04
N ASN A 382 -23.98 -9.50 -18.32
CA ASN A 382 -24.11 -8.83 -17.04
C ASN A 382 -24.43 -7.34 -17.26
N ASP A 383 -25.25 -6.78 -16.38
CA ASP A 383 -25.46 -5.34 -16.34
C ASP A 383 -24.19 -4.59 -15.92
N VAL A 384 -23.37 -5.20 -15.07
CA VAL A 384 -22.08 -4.65 -14.65
C VAL A 384 -20.95 -5.50 -15.21
N SER A 385 -20.00 -4.86 -15.90
CA SER A 385 -18.78 -5.50 -16.39
C SER A 385 -17.55 -4.88 -15.72
N VAL A 386 -16.70 -5.71 -15.13
CA VAL A 386 -15.36 -5.35 -14.64
C VAL A 386 -14.32 -5.79 -15.66
N ARG A 387 -13.81 -4.82 -16.42
CA ARG A 387 -12.87 -5.03 -17.50
C ARG A 387 -11.46 -4.64 -17.07
N LEU A 388 -10.68 -5.68 -16.76
CA LEU A 388 -9.28 -5.60 -16.33
C LEU A 388 -8.33 -5.42 -17.52
N ASN A 389 -7.03 -5.19 -17.25
CA ASN A 389 -5.98 -4.97 -18.25
C ASN A 389 -6.32 -3.88 -19.29
N SER A 390 -7.08 -2.87 -18.87
CA SER A 390 -7.67 -1.83 -19.71
C SER A 390 -7.30 -0.44 -19.22
N THR A 391 -6.29 0.15 -19.84
CA THR A 391 -5.81 1.49 -19.46
C THR A 391 -6.60 2.56 -20.20
N VAL A 392 -7.38 3.37 -19.47
CA VAL A 392 -8.03 4.56 -20.03
C VAL A 392 -7.00 5.60 -20.43
N ILE A 393 -7.10 6.09 -21.66
CA ILE A 393 -6.17 7.07 -22.24
C ILE A 393 -6.84 8.38 -22.64
N ASN A 394 -8.18 8.41 -22.76
CA ASN A 394 -8.92 9.63 -23.07
C ASN A 394 -10.36 9.55 -22.53
N VAL A 395 -10.83 10.64 -21.93
CA VAL A 395 -12.19 10.85 -21.44
C VAL A 395 -12.62 12.23 -21.90
N GLN A 396 -13.81 12.33 -22.51
CA GLN A 396 -14.28 13.58 -23.10
C GLN A 396 -15.80 13.68 -23.04
N ASN A 397 -16.32 14.83 -22.61
CA ASN A 397 -17.73 15.18 -22.74
C ASN A 397 -18.10 15.38 -24.22
N SER A 398 -19.22 14.80 -24.65
CA SER A 398 -19.84 15.08 -25.94
C SER A 398 -20.38 16.52 -25.95
N LYS A 399 -20.27 17.19 -27.10
CA LYS A 399 -20.80 18.55 -27.32
C LYS A 399 -22.31 18.59 -27.59
N SER A 400 -22.99 17.44 -27.62
CA SER A 400 -24.45 17.36 -27.83
C SER A 400 -25.25 17.75 -26.58
N ALA A 401 -26.47 18.28 -26.76
CA ALA A 401 -27.38 18.57 -25.66
C ALA A 401 -27.75 17.28 -24.90
N GLY A 402 -27.66 17.30 -23.55
CA GLY A 402 -27.77 16.10 -22.70
C GLY A 402 -26.50 15.23 -22.66
N GLY A 403 -25.38 15.73 -23.18
CA GLY A 403 -24.19 15.03 -23.66
C GLY A 403 -23.72 13.75 -22.94
N SER A 404 -23.39 12.74 -23.73
CA SER A 404 -22.68 11.54 -23.26
C SER A 404 -21.20 11.81 -22.99
N VAL A 405 -20.53 10.93 -22.26
CA VAL A 405 -19.07 10.88 -22.15
C VAL A 405 -18.54 9.82 -23.11
N THR A 406 -17.50 10.15 -23.87
CA THR A 406 -16.73 9.17 -24.66
C THR A 406 -15.48 8.78 -23.89
N VAL A 407 -15.28 7.48 -23.70
CA VAL A 407 -14.09 6.92 -23.04
C VAL A 407 -13.33 6.07 -24.06
N SER A 408 -12.03 6.33 -24.19
CA SER A 408 -11.13 5.51 -24.99
C SER A 408 -10.06 4.88 -24.10
N TYR A 409 -9.86 3.58 -24.25
CA TYR A 409 -8.89 2.81 -23.47
C TYR A 409 -8.12 1.86 -24.37
N THR A 410 -6.97 1.41 -23.87
CA THR A 410 -6.15 0.41 -24.53
C THR A 410 -6.25 -0.92 -23.82
N ARG A 411 -6.51 -1.98 -24.56
CA ARG A 411 -6.50 -3.38 -24.13
C ARG A 411 -5.82 -4.19 -25.22
N ASP A 412 -4.93 -5.10 -24.85
CA ASP A 412 -4.16 -5.90 -25.81
C ASP A 412 -3.40 -5.05 -26.85
N ASN A 413 -2.93 -3.87 -26.43
CA ASN A 413 -2.30 -2.85 -27.27
C ASN A 413 -3.20 -2.35 -28.43
N GLN A 414 -4.51 -2.59 -28.35
CA GLN A 414 -5.53 -2.07 -29.27
C GLN A 414 -6.35 -0.97 -28.59
N LEU A 415 -6.78 0.00 -29.38
CA LEU A 415 -7.65 1.09 -28.97
C LEU A 415 -9.11 0.67 -29.10
N GLU A 416 -9.83 0.77 -27.99
CA GLU A 416 -11.27 0.63 -27.94
C GLU A 416 -11.91 1.95 -27.51
N ARG A 417 -13.16 2.16 -27.93
CA ARG A 417 -13.94 3.34 -27.59
C ARG A 417 -15.35 2.91 -27.21
N VAL A 418 -15.83 3.47 -26.11
CA VAL A 418 -17.18 3.27 -25.60
C VAL A 418 -17.78 4.63 -25.24
N SER A 419 -19.10 4.66 -25.08
CA SER A 419 -19.82 5.87 -24.63
C SER A 419 -20.64 5.57 -23.40
N ALA A 420 -20.86 6.58 -22.56
CA ALA A 420 -21.75 6.47 -21.41
C ALA A 420 -22.52 7.76 -21.15
N SER A 421 -23.58 7.68 -20.36
CA SER A 421 -24.28 8.88 -19.88
C SER A 421 -23.40 9.64 -18.89
N LYS A 422 -22.79 8.94 -17.92
CA LYS A 422 -21.95 9.50 -16.86
C LYS A 422 -20.59 8.79 -16.77
N CYS A 423 -19.59 9.48 -16.22
CA CYS A 423 -18.26 8.92 -15.98
C CYS A 423 -17.72 9.30 -14.60
N VAL A 424 -17.19 8.32 -13.87
CA VAL A 424 -16.46 8.52 -12.61
C VAL A 424 -14.98 8.21 -12.85
N LEU A 425 -14.11 9.18 -12.56
CA LEU A 425 -12.67 8.99 -12.51
C LEU A 425 -12.27 8.62 -11.08
N ALA A 426 -12.20 7.32 -10.79
CA ALA A 426 -11.73 6.75 -9.53
C ALA A 426 -10.25 6.35 -9.57
N CYS A 427 -9.52 6.74 -10.63
CA CYS A 427 -8.10 6.52 -10.82
C CYS A 427 -7.24 7.60 -10.12
N ASN A 428 -5.92 7.43 -10.12
CA ASN A 428 -4.99 8.38 -9.49
C ASN A 428 -5.21 9.81 -10.03
N SER A 429 -5.36 10.79 -9.14
CA SER A 429 -5.60 12.19 -9.53
C SER A 429 -4.54 12.73 -10.50
N ASN A 430 -3.29 12.30 -10.38
CA ASN A 430 -2.21 12.80 -11.25
C ASN A 430 -2.29 12.33 -12.71
N VAL A 431 -3.07 11.29 -13.04
CA VAL A 431 -3.25 10.85 -14.43
C VAL A 431 -4.36 11.61 -15.14
N ILE A 432 -5.31 12.15 -14.37
CA ILE A 432 -6.52 12.80 -14.88
C ILE A 432 -6.21 13.96 -15.85
N PRO A 433 -5.22 14.85 -15.60
CA PRO A 433 -4.86 15.90 -16.55
C PRO A 433 -4.47 15.42 -17.95
N PHE A 434 -3.96 14.18 -18.06
CA PHE A 434 -3.51 13.59 -19.33
C PHE A 434 -4.66 12.90 -20.09
N ILE A 435 -5.61 12.30 -19.38
CA ILE A 435 -6.74 11.59 -19.99
C ILE A 435 -7.95 12.49 -20.20
N CYS A 436 -8.11 13.57 -19.42
CA CYS A 436 -9.23 14.51 -19.53
C CYS A 436 -8.73 15.92 -19.87
N SER A 437 -8.42 16.13 -21.15
CA SER A 437 -7.78 17.35 -21.63
C SER A 437 -8.69 18.60 -21.62
N GLU A 438 -10.00 18.43 -21.40
CA GLU A 438 -10.97 19.53 -21.31
C GLU A 438 -11.07 20.18 -19.93
N LEU A 439 -10.46 19.58 -18.89
CA LEU A 439 -10.48 20.18 -17.55
C LEU A 439 -9.80 21.57 -17.52
N PRO A 440 -10.34 22.52 -16.74
CA PRO A 440 -9.72 23.81 -16.50
C PRO A 440 -8.28 23.70 -15.99
N ALA A 441 -7.42 24.65 -16.38
CA ALA A 441 -5.99 24.62 -16.03
C ALA A 441 -5.74 24.52 -14.51
N LYS A 442 -6.46 25.32 -13.70
CA LYS A 442 -6.35 25.29 -12.23
C LYS A 442 -6.75 23.94 -11.63
N GLN A 443 -7.75 23.27 -12.20
CA GLN A 443 -8.15 21.94 -11.76
C GLN A 443 -7.07 20.90 -12.09
N LYS A 444 -6.47 20.97 -13.28
CA LYS A 444 -5.37 20.09 -13.67
C LYS A 444 -4.14 20.27 -12.78
N GLU A 445 -3.79 21.51 -12.45
CA GLU A 445 -2.70 21.83 -11.52
C GLU A 445 -2.96 21.24 -10.13
N ALA A 446 -4.19 21.42 -9.61
CA ALA A 446 -4.60 20.88 -8.33
C ALA A 446 -4.56 19.34 -8.29
N LEU A 447 -5.00 18.68 -9.37
CA LEU A 447 -4.89 17.22 -9.52
C LEU A 447 -3.44 16.73 -9.62
N ALA A 448 -2.56 17.49 -10.28
CA ALA A 448 -1.14 17.16 -10.40
C ALA A 448 -0.34 17.38 -9.11
N PHE A 449 -0.88 18.13 -8.15
CA PHE A 449 -0.29 18.29 -6.81
C PHE A 449 -0.18 16.95 -6.06
N GLN A 450 -1.08 16.01 -6.34
CA GLN A 450 -1.12 14.68 -5.71
C GLN A 450 0.07 13.80 -6.17
N VAL A 451 1.13 13.83 -5.36
CA VAL A 451 2.31 12.96 -5.52
C VAL A 451 2.27 11.90 -4.42
N LYS A 452 1.83 10.69 -4.77
CA LYS A 452 1.64 9.59 -3.82
C LYS A 452 2.94 9.09 -3.19
N VAL A 453 2.84 8.63 -1.94
CA VAL A 453 3.92 7.96 -1.21
C VAL A 453 4.24 6.61 -1.88
N PRO A 454 5.50 6.30 -2.20
CA PRO A 454 5.88 4.99 -2.74
C PRO A 454 5.95 3.94 -1.63
N ILE A 455 5.36 2.76 -1.86
CA ILE A 455 5.30 1.65 -0.90
C ILE A 455 5.74 0.36 -1.58
N LEU A 456 6.43 -0.49 -0.84
CA LEU A 456 6.80 -1.84 -1.24
C LEU A 456 6.45 -2.81 -0.12
N TYR A 457 5.40 -3.60 -0.33
CA TYR A 457 4.98 -4.67 0.57
C TYR A 457 5.39 -6.01 0.00
N THR A 458 6.15 -6.79 0.75
CA THR A 458 6.59 -8.11 0.33
C THR A 458 6.04 -9.16 1.29
N ASN A 459 5.27 -10.10 0.76
CA ASN A 459 4.82 -11.28 1.48
C ASN A 459 5.72 -12.46 1.14
N VAL A 460 6.30 -13.07 2.17
CA VAL A 460 7.17 -14.23 2.06
C VAL A 460 6.51 -15.42 2.75
N ALA A 461 6.03 -16.37 1.96
CA ALA A 461 5.53 -17.63 2.51
C ALA A 461 6.72 -18.50 2.94
N VAL A 462 6.72 -18.92 4.20
CA VAL A 462 7.72 -19.82 4.79
C VAL A 462 7.08 -21.12 5.26
N LYS A 463 7.83 -22.23 5.24
CA LYS A 463 7.33 -23.56 5.63
C LYS A 463 6.97 -23.68 7.11
N ASN A 464 7.61 -22.88 7.95
CA ASN A 464 7.50 -22.89 9.40
C ASN A 464 8.06 -21.57 9.95
N TRP A 465 7.78 -21.24 11.20
CA TRP A 465 8.29 -20.03 11.87
C TRP A 465 9.11 -20.34 13.13
N ARG A 466 9.74 -21.51 13.18
CA ARG A 466 10.62 -21.93 14.30
C ARG A 466 11.73 -20.93 14.59
N ALA A 467 12.32 -20.31 13.56
CA ALA A 467 13.40 -19.35 13.75
C ALA A 467 12.95 -18.12 14.55
N TRP A 468 11.77 -17.58 14.22
CA TRP A 468 11.14 -16.48 14.97
C TRP A 468 10.86 -16.89 16.42
N LYS A 469 10.30 -18.08 16.62
CA LYS A 469 10.04 -18.65 17.95
C LYS A 469 11.32 -18.80 18.79
N ASN A 470 12.37 -19.36 18.20
CA ASN A 470 13.66 -19.59 18.85
C ASN A 470 14.34 -18.28 19.26
N LEU A 471 14.21 -17.25 18.44
CA LEU A 471 14.71 -15.90 18.72
C LEU A 471 13.78 -15.10 19.64
N GLY A 472 12.55 -15.56 19.88
CA GLY A 472 11.56 -14.88 20.72
C GLY A 472 11.10 -13.53 20.16
N ILE A 473 11.14 -13.35 18.84
CA ILE A 473 10.69 -12.14 18.12
C ILE A 473 9.51 -12.47 17.22
N GLY A 474 8.54 -11.56 17.12
CA GLY A 474 7.38 -11.65 16.22
C GLY A 474 7.35 -10.53 15.18
N ALA A 475 8.04 -9.43 15.45
CA ALA A 475 8.23 -8.31 14.53
C ALA A 475 9.59 -7.66 14.82
N MET A 476 10.17 -7.00 13.81
CA MET A 476 11.39 -6.23 13.97
C MET A 476 11.47 -5.05 13.01
N VAL A 477 12.06 -3.95 13.49
CA VAL A 477 12.56 -2.87 12.65
C VAL A 477 14.01 -3.13 12.27
N CYS A 478 14.42 -2.72 11.07
CA CYS A 478 15.73 -2.98 10.51
C CYS A 478 16.38 -1.67 9.98
N PRO A 479 16.86 -0.77 10.86
CA PRO A 479 17.44 0.50 10.44
C PRO A 479 18.54 0.35 9.39
N GLY A 480 18.44 1.10 8.29
CA GLY A 480 19.36 1.04 7.15
C GLY A 480 19.28 -0.21 6.26
N SER A 481 18.41 -1.18 6.58
CA SER A 481 18.19 -2.36 5.75
C SER A 481 17.29 -2.05 4.54
N TYR A 482 17.16 -3.01 3.62
CA TYR A 482 16.33 -2.80 2.43
C TYR A 482 14.84 -2.70 2.79
N HIS A 483 14.31 -3.68 3.54
CA HIS A 483 13.01 -3.57 4.19
C HIS A 483 13.20 -3.06 5.61
N ILE A 484 12.37 -2.09 6.02
CA ILE A 484 12.49 -1.47 7.33
C ILE A 484 11.72 -2.27 8.37
N VAL A 485 10.60 -2.89 8.01
CA VAL A 485 9.81 -3.73 8.92
C VAL A 485 9.82 -5.17 8.40
N SER A 486 9.85 -6.13 9.33
CA SER A 486 9.58 -7.54 9.06
C SER A 486 8.80 -8.14 10.22
N MET A 487 7.65 -8.74 9.94
CA MET A 487 6.75 -9.28 10.95
C MET A 487 6.08 -10.59 10.50
N LEU A 488 5.72 -11.43 11.46
CA LEU A 488 4.81 -12.55 11.22
C LEU A 488 3.41 -12.00 10.91
N ASP A 489 2.68 -12.71 10.07
CA ASP A 489 1.30 -12.38 9.70
C ASP A 489 0.36 -12.25 10.91
N PHE A 490 -0.72 -11.50 10.73
CA PHE A 490 -1.73 -11.33 11.76
C PHE A 490 -2.47 -12.66 12.02
N PRO A 491 -2.73 -13.03 13.28
CA PRO A 491 -3.31 -14.31 13.63
C PRO A 491 -4.86 -14.28 13.51
N VAL A 492 -5.35 -14.14 12.28
CA VAL A 492 -6.79 -14.02 11.98
C VAL A 492 -7.38 -15.34 11.48
N SER A 493 -8.41 -15.84 12.17
CA SER A 493 -9.25 -16.95 11.68
C SER A 493 -10.64 -16.41 11.35
N TYR A 494 -11.16 -16.70 10.16
CA TYR A 494 -12.45 -16.22 9.71
C TYR A 494 -13.10 -17.23 8.78
N GLY A 495 -14.32 -17.67 9.09
CA GLY A 495 -14.96 -18.81 8.42
C GLY A 495 -14.09 -20.07 8.48
N ASP A 496 -13.92 -20.72 7.32
CA ASP A 496 -13.08 -21.92 7.18
C ASP A 496 -11.57 -21.61 7.15
N TYR A 497 -11.17 -20.33 7.02
CA TYR A 497 -9.75 -19.96 7.09
C TYR A 497 -9.26 -19.93 8.53
N GLN A 498 -8.07 -20.47 8.76
CA GLN A 498 -7.43 -20.54 10.08
C GLN A 498 -6.00 -20.01 9.98
N PHE A 499 -5.61 -19.12 10.88
CA PHE A 499 -4.21 -18.68 10.99
C PHE A 499 -3.30 -19.84 11.45
N SER A 500 -1.98 -19.67 11.25
CA SER A 500 -0.95 -20.65 11.64
C SER A 500 -0.79 -20.75 13.16
N LYS A 501 -1.10 -21.91 13.75
CA LYS A 501 -1.29 -22.07 15.21
C LYS A 501 -0.01 -22.35 15.98
N ASN A 502 0.97 -23.03 15.36
CA ASN A 502 2.22 -23.40 16.00
C ASN A 502 3.42 -23.24 15.06
N GLU A 503 4.63 -23.26 15.62
CA GLU A 503 5.87 -22.93 14.93
C GLU A 503 6.23 -23.86 13.77
N ASN A 504 5.59 -25.02 13.66
CA ASN A 504 5.82 -25.99 12.57
C ASN A 504 4.92 -25.76 11.35
N GLU A 505 3.92 -24.89 11.47
CA GLU A 505 2.97 -24.59 10.39
C GLU A 505 3.51 -23.47 9.49
N PRO A 506 3.18 -23.50 8.18
CA PRO A 506 3.59 -22.45 7.27
C PRO A 506 2.89 -21.13 7.61
N ILE A 507 3.57 -20.01 7.39
CA ILE A 507 3.06 -18.66 7.69
C ILE A 507 3.59 -17.66 6.66
N ILE A 508 2.93 -16.51 6.54
CA ILE A 508 3.45 -15.37 5.78
C ILE A 508 4.33 -14.51 6.71
N VAL A 509 5.47 -14.08 6.21
CA VAL A 509 6.24 -12.98 6.77
C VAL A 509 5.95 -11.75 5.91
N HIS A 510 5.39 -10.72 6.53
CA HIS A 510 5.17 -9.42 5.90
C HIS A 510 6.42 -8.55 6.06
N MET A 511 6.87 -7.92 4.98
CA MET A 511 8.01 -7.01 4.98
C MET A 511 7.65 -5.71 4.29
N GLU A 512 8.02 -4.58 4.89
CA GLU A 512 7.62 -3.26 4.42
C GLU A 512 8.82 -2.38 4.10
N ARG A 513 8.62 -1.51 3.11
CA ARG A 513 9.59 -0.49 2.74
C ARG A 513 8.88 0.72 2.15
N PHE A 514 9.27 1.89 2.62
CA PHE A 514 8.84 3.19 2.12
C PHE A 514 10.06 3.95 1.60
N PRO A 515 10.39 3.88 0.31
CA PRO A 515 11.65 4.43 -0.20
C PRO A 515 11.72 5.94 -0.07
N HIS A 516 12.73 6.40 0.66
CA HIS A 516 12.97 7.81 0.94
C HIS A 516 14.47 8.13 0.92
N VAL A 517 14.81 9.42 0.99
CA VAL A 517 16.19 9.90 1.05
C VAL A 517 16.33 11.01 2.08
N TYR A 518 17.13 10.76 3.11
CA TYR A 518 17.40 11.70 4.20
C TYR A 518 18.66 12.53 3.91
N GLY A 519 18.76 13.70 4.55
CA GLY A 519 19.90 14.61 4.43
C GLY A 519 20.06 15.25 3.05
N SER A 520 19.01 15.20 2.22
CA SER A 520 19.06 15.60 0.81
C SER A 520 18.58 17.04 0.55
N GLY A 521 17.89 17.66 1.52
CA GLY A 521 17.25 18.98 1.36
C GLY A 521 16.06 18.98 0.38
N LEU A 522 15.61 17.80 -0.06
CA LEU A 522 14.46 17.65 -0.96
C LEU A 522 13.15 17.75 -0.18
N SER A 523 12.14 18.35 -0.81
CA SER A 523 10.76 18.29 -0.29
C SER A 523 10.22 16.86 -0.25
N ALA A 524 9.22 16.60 0.59
CA ALA A 524 8.56 15.29 0.67
C ALA A 524 8.11 14.78 -0.72
N ARG A 525 7.47 15.64 -1.52
CA ARG A 525 7.07 15.27 -2.89
C ARG A 525 8.25 14.87 -3.76
N GLU A 526 9.38 15.57 -3.71
CA GLU A 526 10.57 15.22 -4.50
C GLU A 526 11.17 13.87 -4.09
N GLN A 527 11.19 13.59 -2.79
CA GLN A 527 11.58 12.28 -2.26
C GLN A 527 10.65 11.17 -2.77
N TYR A 528 9.34 11.37 -2.72
CA TYR A 528 8.36 10.41 -3.27
C TYR A 528 8.56 10.18 -4.77
N LYS A 529 8.84 11.22 -5.56
CA LYS A 529 9.14 11.05 -7.01
C LYS A 529 10.38 10.18 -7.22
N ARG A 530 11.42 10.34 -6.38
CA ARG A 530 12.65 9.56 -6.44
C ARG A 530 12.43 8.12 -6.00
N GLY A 531 11.76 7.90 -4.87
CA GLY A 531 11.41 6.56 -4.38
C GLY A 531 10.53 5.79 -5.38
N ARG A 532 9.57 6.47 -6.01
CA ARG A 532 8.80 5.90 -7.13
C ARG A 532 9.69 5.46 -8.30
N TYR A 533 10.64 6.30 -8.73
CA TYR A 533 11.53 5.95 -9.82
C TYR A 533 12.38 4.72 -9.47
N GLU A 534 12.91 4.67 -8.25
CA GLU A 534 13.65 3.52 -7.74
C GLU A 534 12.79 2.25 -7.78
N LEU A 535 11.58 2.27 -7.22
CA LEU A 535 10.70 1.09 -7.22
C LEU A 535 10.35 0.62 -8.64
N LEU A 536 10.01 1.55 -9.54
CA LEU A 536 9.64 1.19 -10.92
C LEU A 536 10.79 0.56 -11.70
N THR A 537 12.03 0.94 -11.39
CA THR A 537 13.23 0.49 -12.10
C THR A 537 13.95 -0.68 -11.43
N THR A 538 13.58 -1.04 -10.20
CA THR A 538 14.16 -2.18 -9.49
C THR A 538 13.56 -3.50 -9.97
N PRO A 539 14.36 -4.43 -10.55
CA PRO A 539 13.88 -5.74 -10.97
C PRO A 539 13.52 -6.64 -9.78
N PHE A 540 12.65 -7.62 -10.02
CA PHE A 540 12.24 -8.60 -9.00
C PHE A 540 13.43 -9.29 -8.35
N GLU A 541 14.45 -9.67 -9.13
CA GLU A 541 15.61 -10.44 -8.69
C GLU A 541 16.46 -9.68 -7.67
N ILE A 542 16.45 -8.34 -7.74
CA ILE A 542 17.12 -7.49 -6.75
C ILE A 542 16.33 -7.47 -5.45
N ILE A 543 15.00 -7.38 -5.54
CA ILE A 543 14.12 -7.40 -4.37
C ILE A 543 14.17 -8.77 -3.69
N GLU A 544 14.03 -9.86 -4.45
CA GLU A 544 14.12 -11.24 -3.96
C GLU A 544 15.45 -11.47 -3.23
N ARG A 545 16.56 -11.01 -3.81
CA ARG A 545 17.87 -11.10 -3.20
C ARG A 545 17.92 -10.39 -1.85
N ASN A 546 17.45 -9.15 -1.77
CA ASN A 546 17.44 -8.39 -0.53
C ASN A 546 16.56 -9.05 0.53
N VAL A 547 15.38 -9.54 0.15
CA VAL A 547 14.46 -10.29 1.03
C VAL A 547 15.15 -11.53 1.61
N ARG A 548 15.72 -12.37 0.75
CA ARG A 548 16.38 -13.61 1.16
C ARG A 548 17.57 -13.33 2.06
N ASP A 549 18.40 -12.36 1.68
CA ASP A 549 19.60 -12.01 2.43
C ASP A 549 19.27 -11.40 3.79
N GLN A 550 18.30 -10.48 3.85
CA GLN A 550 17.87 -9.84 5.10
C GLN A 550 17.25 -10.85 6.07
N LEU A 551 16.31 -11.71 5.60
CA LEU A 551 15.73 -12.75 6.45
C LEU A 551 16.78 -13.79 6.88
N GLN A 552 17.72 -14.15 5.99
CA GLN A 552 18.83 -15.04 6.35
C GLN A 552 19.68 -14.44 7.48
N GLN A 553 20.15 -13.21 7.34
CA GLN A 553 21.02 -12.60 8.34
C GLN A 553 20.29 -12.38 9.68
N SER A 554 19.03 -11.93 9.64
CA SER A 554 18.27 -11.62 10.85
C SER A 554 17.77 -12.85 11.61
N LEU A 555 17.57 -13.99 10.94
CA LEU A 555 16.95 -15.18 11.54
C LEU A 555 17.86 -16.42 11.63
N GLU A 556 19.09 -16.38 11.08
CA GLU A 556 19.98 -17.56 11.05
C GLU A 556 20.33 -18.12 12.43
N ASP A 557 20.49 -17.25 13.44
CA ASP A 557 20.80 -17.67 14.82
C ASP A 557 19.59 -18.40 15.46
N GLY A 558 18.39 -18.25 14.89
CA GLY A 558 17.20 -19.02 15.20
C GLY A 558 17.07 -20.32 14.41
N GLY A 559 17.97 -20.58 13.46
CA GLY A 559 17.98 -21.76 12.58
C GLY A 559 17.34 -21.55 11.21
N PHE A 560 17.08 -20.30 10.79
CA PHE A 560 16.50 -20.02 9.47
C PHE A 560 17.48 -20.31 8.33
N ASN A 561 16.96 -20.88 7.25
CA ASN A 561 17.66 -21.10 6.00
C ASN A 561 16.79 -20.61 4.83
N ALA A 562 17.14 -19.45 4.27
CA ALA A 562 16.39 -18.83 3.17
C ALA A 562 16.21 -19.75 1.94
N SER A 563 17.16 -20.67 1.73
CA SER A 563 17.15 -21.63 0.62
C SER A 563 16.15 -22.76 0.79
N GLU A 564 15.83 -23.11 2.04
CA GLU A 564 14.98 -24.25 2.38
C GLU A 564 13.62 -23.84 2.93
N ASP A 565 13.56 -22.73 3.68
CA ASP A 565 12.37 -22.29 4.39
C ASP A 565 11.43 -21.43 3.54
N ILE A 566 11.97 -20.63 2.61
CA ILE A 566 11.15 -19.77 1.73
C ILE A 566 10.55 -20.59 0.59
N VAL A 567 9.23 -20.57 0.47
CA VAL A 567 8.45 -21.31 -0.54
C VAL A 567 7.68 -20.43 -1.50
N GLY A 568 7.51 -19.14 -1.20
CA GLY A 568 6.80 -18.17 -2.02
C GLY A 568 7.23 -16.75 -1.71
N ILE A 569 7.36 -15.90 -2.73
CA ILE A 569 7.60 -14.46 -2.56
C ILE A 569 6.66 -13.71 -3.51
N THR A 570 5.83 -12.84 -2.94
CA THR A 570 5.01 -11.89 -3.68
C THR A 570 5.39 -10.47 -3.25
N VAL A 571 5.75 -9.64 -4.22
CA VAL A 571 6.20 -8.26 -4.02
C VAL A 571 5.13 -7.34 -4.60
N ASN A 572 4.36 -6.69 -3.74
CA ASN A 572 3.38 -5.69 -4.10
C ASN A 572 4.06 -4.32 -4.14
N ARG A 573 4.40 -3.90 -5.35
CA ARG A 573 5.04 -2.61 -5.60
C ARG A 573 3.98 -1.55 -5.85
N TRP A 574 3.85 -0.60 -4.95
CA TRP A 574 2.99 0.57 -5.12
C TRP A 574 3.84 1.82 -5.30
N SER A 575 4.32 2.02 -6.53
CA SER A 575 5.03 3.23 -6.92
C SER A 575 4.16 4.50 -6.81
N HIS A 576 2.86 4.30 -6.59
CA HIS A 576 1.85 5.29 -6.29
C HIS A 576 0.94 4.74 -5.15
N GLY A 577 1.51 4.57 -3.95
CA GLY A 577 0.86 4.00 -2.76
C GLY A 577 -0.16 4.92 -2.12
N TYR A 578 0.17 5.50 -0.96
CA TYR A 578 -0.74 6.35 -0.21
C TYR A 578 -0.98 7.71 -0.88
N SER A 579 -2.19 8.22 -0.72
CA SER A 579 -2.54 9.60 -1.09
C SER A 579 -1.65 10.60 -0.37
N TYR A 580 -1.39 11.74 -0.98
CA TYR A 580 -0.45 12.71 -0.42
C TYR A 580 -1.07 13.41 0.79
N TRP A 581 -0.43 13.23 1.95
CA TRP A 581 -0.75 13.99 3.16
C TRP A 581 0.04 15.30 3.14
N TYR A 582 -0.61 16.39 3.52
CA TYR A 582 0.05 17.70 3.59
C TYR A 582 1.16 17.66 4.63
N ASN A 583 2.34 18.13 4.23
CA ASN A 583 3.49 18.18 5.11
C ASN A 583 3.75 19.64 5.48
N PRO A 584 3.55 20.06 6.74
CA PRO A 584 3.64 21.48 7.15
C PRO A 584 5.03 22.08 6.97
N LEU A 585 6.06 21.26 6.83
CA LEU A 585 7.43 21.72 6.56
C LEU A 585 7.61 22.21 5.11
N PHE A 586 6.72 21.78 4.20
CA PHE A 586 6.83 22.05 2.76
C PHE A 586 5.56 22.64 2.14
N ASP A 587 4.43 22.59 2.85
CA ASP A 587 3.11 22.92 2.34
C ASP A 587 2.38 23.94 3.20
N THR A 588 1.56 24.74 2.54
CA THR A 588 0.56 25.54 3.23
C THR A 588 -0.56 24.63 3.74
N VAL A 589 -0.79 24.68 5.04
CA VAL A 589 -1.89 24.01 5.74
C VAL A 589 -2.89 25.06 6.22
N TYR A 590 -4.15 24.66 6.28
CA TYR A 590 -5.30 25.44 6.71
C TYR A 590 -6.06 24.67 7.79
N ASP A 591 -6.64 25.40 8.75
CA ASP A 591 -7.34 24.81 9.90
C ASP A 591 -8.55 23.95 9.49
N ASP A 592 -9.30 24.36 8.46
CA ASP A 592 -10.40 23.59 7.89
C ASP A 592 -9.91 22.67 6.78
N TYR A 593 -9.98 21.36 7.00
CA TYR A 593 -9.60 20.35 6.01
C TYR A 593 -10.37 20.46 4.68
N ASN A 594 -11.60 21.02 4.72
CA ASN A 594 -12.43 21.25 3.55
C ASN A 594 -12.24 22.65 2.92
N ASP A 595 -11.22 23.40 3.33
CA ASP A 595 -10.97 24.73 2.80
C ASP A 595 -10.84 24.69 1.25
N PRO A 596 -11.60 25.54 0.53
CA PRO A 596 -11.64 25.51 -0.94
C PRO A 596 -10.31 25.85 -1.62
N ARG A 597 -9.30 26.31 -0.88
CA ARG A 597 -7.95 26.57 -1.37
C ARG A 597 -7.12 25.30 -1.47
N TYR A 598 -7.50 24.22 -0.78
CA TYR A 598 -6.75 22.97 -0.86
C TYR A 598 -6.81 22.35 -2.27
N PRO A 599 -5.68 21.83 -2.78
CA PRO A 599 -5.62 21.13 -4.06
C PRO A 599 -6.63 19.97 -4.21
N HIS A 600 -6.88 19.16 -3.20
CA HIS A 600 -7.83 18.04 -3.32
C HIS A 600 -9.28 18.53 -3.51
N ILE A 601 -9.67 19.64 -2.86
CA ILE A 601 -10.99 20.29 -3.03
C ILE A 601 -11.14 20.91 -4.42
N LEU A 602 -10.12 21.60 -4.92
CA LEU A 602 -10.12 22.17 -6.26
C LEU A 602 -10.09 21.09 -7.35
N GLY A 603 -9.31 20.04 -7.12
CA GLY A 603 -9.09 18.94 -8.05
C GLY A 603 -10.35 18.11 -8.28
N ARG A 604 -11.11 17.81 -7.22
CA ARG A 604 -12.26 16.88 -7.25
C ARG A 604 -13.55 17.42 -7.90
N LYS A 605 -13.56 18.68 -8.35
CA LYS A 605 -14.77 19.32 -8.91
C LYS A 605 -15.31 18.60 -10.15
N ARG A 606 -16.63 18.46 -10.22
CA ARG A 606 -17.34 17.95 -11.40
C ARG A 606 -17.03 18.76 -12.67
N HIS A 607 -16.91 18.07 -13.80
CA HIS A 607 -16.75 18.65 -15.13
C HIS A 607 -17.73 18.02 -16.13
N GLY A 608 -18.84 18.69 -16.41
CA GLY A 608 -19.89 18.16 -17.30
C GLY A 608 -20.52 16.90 -16.72
N ASN A 609 -20.41 15.77 -17.41
CA ASN A 609 -20.83 14.44 -16.95
C ASN A 609 -19.66 13.59 -16.46
N ILE A 610 -18.60 14.23 -15.96
CA ILE A 610 -17.44 13.59 -15.35
C ILE A 610 -17.30 14.07 -13.90
N VAL A 611 -17.18 13.13 -12.95
CA VAL A 611 -16.84 13.38 -11.55
C VAL A 611 -15.58 12.62 -11.15
N ILE A 612 -14.93 13.02 -10.06
CA ILE A 612 -13.66 12.44 -9.58
C ILE A 612 -13.87 11.93 -8.16
N ALA A 613 -13.45 10.69 -7.88
CA ALA A 613 -13.85 9.97 -6.67
C ALA A 613 -12.72 9.20 -5.95
N ASN A 614 -11.47 9.25 -6.43
CA ASN A 614 -10.36 8.58 -5.77
C ASN A 614 -10.14 9.10 -4.33
N SER A 615 -9.52 8.31 -3.45
CA SER A 615 -9.13 8.74 -2.09
C SER A 615 -8.23 10.00 -2.10
N ASP A 616 -7.51 10.24 -3.20
CA ASP A 616 -6.79 11.50 -3.48
C ASP A 616 -7.68 12.76 -3.41
N SER A 617 -8.98 12.60 -3.65
CA SER A 617 -9.99 13.65 -3.57
C SER A 617 -10.29 14.05 -2.12
N ALA A 618 -9.89 13.22 -1.16
CA ALA A 618 -9.92 13.51 0.27
C ALA A 618 -8.51 13.78 0.83
N ALA A 619 -7.43 13.76 0.03
CA ALA A 619 -6.04 13.83 0.53
C ALA A 619 -5.73 12.83 1.67
N ASN A 620 -6.44 11.70 1.68
CA ASN A 620 -6.36 10.66 2.69
C ASN A 620 -6.31 9.30 1.97
N ALA A 621 -5.49 8.37 2.46
CA ALA A 621 -5.25 7.07 1.82
C ALA A 621 -6.18 5.95 2.33
N MET A 622 -7.01 6.25 3.32
CA MET A 622 -7.75 5.27 4.11
C MET A 622 -9.04 4.78 3.40
N LEU A 623 -9.55 3.65 3.86
CA LEU A 623 -10.69 2.93 3.26
C LEU A 623 -11.96 3.78 3.25
N GLU A 624 -12.28 4.36 4.39
CA GLU A 624 -13.47 5.18 4.63
C GLU A 624 -13.47 6.40 3.72
N SER A 625 -12.32 7.06 3.54
CA SER A 625 -12.17 8.17 2.60
C SER A 625 -12.46 7.76 1.16
N ALA A 626 -12.05 6.56 0.73
CA ALA A 626 -12.34 6.06 -0.61
C ALA A 626 -13.85 5.83 -0.84
N ILE A 627 -14.56 5.34 0.20
CA ILE A 627 -16.00 5.11 0.16
C ILE A 627 -16.77 6.44 0.16
N GLU A 628 -16.39 7.37 1.03
CA GLU A 628 -17.02 8.70 1.14
C GLU A 628 -16.89 9.50 -0.15
N GLU A 629 -15.70 9.51 -0.76
CA GLU A 629 -15.49 10.22 -2.03
C GLU A 629 -16.24 9.57 -3.20
N ALA A 630 -16.45 8.25 -3.16
CA ALA A 630 -17.32 7.55 -4.10
C ALA A 630 -18.79 7.97 -3.92
N TYR A 631 -19.29 7.95 -2.69
CA TYR A 631 -20.65 8.39 -2.37
C TYR A 631 -20.88 9.86 -2.77
N ARG A 632 -19.95 10.76 -2.43
CA ARG A 632 -19.97 12.17 -2.83
C ARG A 632 -20.07 12.30 -4.35
N ALA A 633 -19.18 11.65 -5.09
CA ALA A 633 -19.12 11.76 -6.54
C ALA A 633 -20.40 11.28 -7.23
N ILE A 634 -21.02 10.20 -6.74
CA ILE A 634 -22.31 9.73 -7.26
C ILE A 634 -23.41 10.77 -7.01
N ASN A 635 -23.54 11.29 -5.78
CA ASN A 635 -24.52 12.34 -5.48
C ASN A 635 -24.32 13.64 -6.26
N GLU A 636 -23.08 13.96 -6.65
CA GLU A 636 -22.79 15.13 -7.49
C GLU A 636 -23.24 14.97 -8.95
N ILE A 637 -23.36 13.75 -9.46
CA ILE A 637 -23.57 13.47 -10.88
C ILE A 637 -24.97 12.95 -11.23
N THR A 638 -25.67 12.38 -10.25
CA THR A 638 -27.06 11.90 -10.31
C THR A 638 -28.02 12.99 -9.92
#